data_AF-A0A8H6T0L9-F1
#
_entry.id   AF-A0A8H6T0L9-F1
#
_cell.length_a   1.000
_cell.length_b   1.000
_cell.length_c   1.000
_cell.angle_alpha   90.00
_cell.angle_beta   90.00
_cell.angle_gamma   90.00
#
_symmetry.space_group_name_H-M   'P 1'
#
loop_
_entity.id
_entity.type
_entity.pdbx_description
1 polymer ?
#
loop_
_entity_poly.entity_id
_entity_poly.type
_entity_poly.pdbx_seq_one_letter_code
_entity_poly.pdbx_strand_id
1 'polypeptide(L)'
;MVAPPVAPPLPSQSPSATPLPLALQPSDSQIVVLYVLIAFAVVIAGFWNVPGVRNCINPLKLFTIGWHELCHIIAAVLSGGRILKITIDPMAGGATLVEGGRPGFILSSGYIGSTLLGSLFVLAGWDTLVAKVMSFVLAIGLLMPLALVRDKLTILLTIVYEALLIGFWFVDHAEALRWYCLFIGVMNGLFVIWDVADDRFFQKTNDSDATQFALLFPKTSPHHWALFWIVFQLGVLAAFSVLGIMTFKLSDAEMNAQAGSRITQSIPESVAQALLSLIESADALPVVAAVPVASDTSSALAPFGCAARILRLVRPPGNRRNSRQSYLLTLHGLTRVRLPATFTPDPDSVLSSSEVQYPDNPKDAPPRKVIETFKSSAHRLLDRLAQDSGQQIRRDGYSKISAMLDDVTDAARVASMADILVGTVNASFADKLAILSTTDPEARLTVAAEIFSKLASISEVTSKIATQVEESVYKQQKEHFLRQQLAAIHKELQSLSGPGNLVNGQGSSELDDDEQHEADDLADLKRRIEAMEPGSEERKMGVREWRRLKRIPQGSVENGVIRSYLEWLTAIPWPNSAADAPRAITDRSFLAAAREQLDADHFGLDKIKKRLIEYLAVVRLKELNAERERRAAAALTPPPKIEQKPAKADSKDAKPKATPPPTPKPMRRSVKGPILLFVGPPGTGKTSLGQSIAKALDRPFQRISLGGVRDEGEIRGHRRTYVASGPGLIVQALRKAGRCDPVFLLDEIDKIGGSNFHGDPSAALLEVLDPEQNHTFNDHYINVPVDLSQVLFICTANSLETISGPLLDRCEVVQLSGYTYDEKMHIARRFLLPKQLKQNGMHADQVQITQPALMTIATRYTREAGVRSLERAIGAVARYKAVEWAEHVDMDGVAASSTSYSPIVEDSELEGILGIARWDPEEREREERRGVVYGLVVMGQGEGGILPVETIAVPGSGRLKLTGSLGEVIKESGEIALSWVKTHAYDLCLTETRLQDPLKGIDVHLHLPQGAQKKDGPSAGVAMTCAFVSLLTGARVPTNIAMTGEITLRGRVTPVGGIKEKVLGAHRAQISKVILPWANRKDVEHDVAPEIQRAMEFIFVRTVNEALEAAFGKNTLVWRNGLGGPMLMESRL
;
A
#
# COMPACT_ATOMS: atom_id res chain seq x y z
N MET A 1 3.82 -9.48 -74.38
CA MET A 1 2.44 -8.94 -74.44
C MET A 1 1.47 -10.11 -74.41
N VAL A 2 0.30 -9.89 -73.79
CA VAL A 2 -0.79 -10.84 -73.50
C VAL A 2 -0.72 -11.49 -72.10
N ALA A 3 -1.41 -10.83 -71.16
CA ALA A 3 -2.09 -11.45 -70.01
C ALA A 3 -3.37 -12.15 -70.51
N PRO A 4 -3.94 -13.19 -69.83
CA PRO A 4 -4.74 -13.03 -68.58
C PRO A 4 -4.67 -14.30 -67.68
N PRO A 5 -5.56 -14.60 -66.67
CA PRO A 5 -6.71 -13.86 -66.13
C PRO A 5 -6.76 -13.71 -64.58
N VAL A 6 -7.74 -12.90 -64.18
CA VAL A 6 -8.11 -12.40 -62.83
C VAL A 6 -9.07 -13.35 -62.10
N ALA A 7 -8.94 -13.43 -60.77
CA ALA A 7 -9.88 -14.07 -59.84
C ALA A 7 -10.49 -13.00 -58.88
N PRO A 8 -11.67 -13.24 -58.28
CA PRO A 8 -12.68 -12.20 -57.99
C PRO A 8 -12.51 -11.45 -56.66
N PRO A 9 -13.08 -10.23 -56.53
CA PRO A 9 -13.02 -9.43 -55.31
C PRO A 9 -14.06 -9.86 -54.25
N LEU A 10 -13.64 -9.75 -52.99
CA LEU A 10 -14.47 -9.89 -51.79
C LEU A 10 -15.59 -8.81 -51.75
N PRO A 11 -16.76 -9.12 -51.16
CA PRO A 11 -17.97 -8.31 -51.30
C PRO A 11 -17.81 -6.91 -50.68
N SER A 12 -18.10 -5.91 -51.49
CA SER A 12 -18.26 -4.51 -51.11
C SER A 12 -19.39 -4.36 -50.10
N GLN A 13 -19.06 -4.18 -48.82
CA GLN A 13 -19.95 -3.43 -47.94
C GLN A 13 -19.89 -1.99 -48.41
N SER A 14 -21.00 -1.55 -49.00
CA SER A 14 -21.32 -0.16 -49.32
C SER A 14 -20.84 0.79 -48.22
N PRO A 15 -20.38 2.01 -48.55
CA PRO A 15 -20.21 3.05 -47.55
C PRO A 15 -21.61 3.36 -47.00
N SER A 16 -21.99 2.69 -45.91
CA SER A 16 -23.12 3.13 -45.11
C SER A 16 -22.75 4.54 -44.68
N ALA A 17 -23.55 5.49 -45.17
CA ALA A 17 -23.44 6.91 -44.92
C ALA A 17 -22.70 7.20 -43.61
N THR A 18 -21.65 8.02 -43.69
CA THR A 18 -21.27 8.87 -42.55
C THR A 18 -22.57 9.32 -41.90
N PRO A 19 -22.88 8.92 -40.66
CA PRO A 19 -24.02 9.52 -40.00
C PRO A 19 -23.70 11.01 -39.98
N LEU A 20 -24.60 11.79 -40.57
CA LEU A 20 -24.72 13.22 -40.29
C LEU A 20 -24.43 13.43 -38.80
N PRO A 21 -23.70 14.50 -38.40
CA PRO A 21 -23.40 14.77 -37.00
C PRO A 21 -24.68 14.60 -36.21
N LEU A 22 -24.67 13.65 -35.27
CA LEU A 22 -25.83 13.11 -34.58
C LEU A 22 -26.82 14.24 -34.30
N ALA A 23 -27.88 14.28 -35.10
CA ALA A 23 -28.89 15.31 -35.07
C ALA A 23 -29.46 15.36 -33.64
N LEU A 24 -29.26 16.48 -32.95
CA LEU A 24 -30.18 17.07 -31.96
C LEU A 24 -30.95 16.14 -31.00
N GLN A 25 -30.48 14.94 -30.67
CA GLN A 25 -31.17 14.10 -29.69
C GLN A 25 -30.84 14.64 -28.29
N PRO A 26 -31.84 15.13 -27.54
CA PRO A 26 -31.64 15.56 -26.15
C PRO A 26 -31.28 14.33 -25.31
N SER A 27 -30.38 14.49 -24.33
CA SER A 27 -30.09 13.41 -23.38
C SER A 27 -31.30 13.12 -22.50
N ASP A 28 -31.34 11.94 -21.88
CA ASP A 28 -32.43 11.55 -20.97
C ASP A 28 -32.65 12.59 -19.84
N SER A 29 -31.58 13.19 -19.32
CA SER A 29 -31.65 14.27 -18.35
C SER A 29 -32.28 15.55 -18.92
N GLN A 30 -31.98 15.91 -20.17
CA GLN A 30 -32.56 17.08 -20.85
C GLN A 30 -34.04 16.86 -21.16
N ILE A 31 -34.43 15.62 -21.49
CA ILE A 31 -35.83 15.22 -21.68
C ILE A 31 -36.61 15.35 -20.37
N VAL A 32 -36.03 14.92 -19.24
CA VAL A 32 -36.64 15.08 -17.91
C VAL A 32 -36.87 16.56 -17.59
N VAL A 33 -35.88 17.44 -17.79
CA VAL A 33 -36.04 18.88 -17.56
C VAL A 33 -37.17 19.46 -18.41
N LEU A 34 -37.31 19.03 -19.66
CA LEU A 34 -38.42 19.45 -20.53
C LEU A 34 -39.79 19.00 -20.01
N TYR A 35 -39.90 17.75 -19.53
CA TYR A 35 -41.13 17.27 -18.87
C TYR A 35 -41.44 18.04 -17.59
N VAL A 36 -40.42 18.40 -16.81
CA VAL A 36 -40.57 19.20 -15.59
C VAL A 36 -41.04 20.61 -15.91
N LEU A 37 -40.55 21.25 -16.98
CA LEU A 37 -41.04 22.56 -17.43
C LEU A 37 -42.55 22.53 -17.74
N ILE A 38 -43.01 21.49 -18.44
CA ILE A 38 -44.44 21.28 -18.74
C ILE A 38 -45.22 21.03 -17.45
N ALA A 39 -44.71 20.18 -16.55
CA ALA A 39 -45.35 19.89 -15.28
C ALA A 39 -45.49 21.15 -14.41
N PHE A 40 -44.44 21.98 -14.32
CA PHE A 40 -44.49 23.26 -13.61
C PHE A 40 -45.49 24.22 -14.22
N ALA A 41 -45.57 24.33 -15.55
CA ALA A 41 -46.56 25.16 -16.21
C ALA A 41 -48.00 24.76 -15.82
N VAL A 42 -48.28 23.44 -15.76
CA VAL A 42 -49.58 22.90 -15.33
C VAL A 42 -49.84 23.19 -13.85
N VAL A 43 -48.84 22.96 -12.97
CA VAL A 43 -48.96 23.21 -11.52
C VAL A 43 -49.21 24.68 -11.24
N ILE A 44 -48.47 25.59 -11.89
CA ILE A 44 -48.61 27.04 -11.73
C ILE A 44 -50.00 27.50 -12.21
N ALA A 45 -50.47 27.00 -13.36
CA ALA A 45 -51.82 27.28 -13.84
C ALA A 45 -52.89 26.77 -12.86
N GLY A 46 -52.68 25.61 -12.22
CA GLY A 46 -53.54 25.11 -11.15
C GLY A 46 -53.54 26.00 -9.91
N PHE A 47 -52.36 26.41 -9.45
CA PHE A 47 -52.20 27.26 -8.27
C PHE A 47 -52.86 28.64 -8.43
N TRP A 48 -52.87 29.22 -9.63
CA TRP A 48 -53.57 30.48 -9.87
C TRP A 48 -55.09 30.38 -9.86
N ASN A 49 -55.65 29.22 -10.22
CA ASN A 49 -57.10 29.04 -10.40
C ASN A 49 -57.83 28.45 -9.19
N VAL A 50 -57.12 27.89 -8.20
CA VAL A 50 -57.75 27.25 -7.02
C VAL A 50 -57.81 28.23 -5.83
N PRO A 51 -59.03 28.60 -5.34
CA PRO A 51 -59.20 29.47 -4.18
C PRO A 51 -58.62 28.80 -2.92
N GLY A 52 -57.62 29.44 -2.29
CA GLY A 52 -56.91 28.92 -1.11
C GLY A 52 -55.45 28.54 -1.41
N VAL A 53 -55.22 27.81 -2.51
CA VAL A 53 -53.85 27.50 -2.97
C VAL A 53 -53.18 28.74 -3.58
N ARG A 54 -53.97 29.60 -4.22
CA ARG A 54 -53.54 30.92 -4.71
C ARG A 54 -52.79 31.74 -3.65
N ASN A 55 -53.20 31.67 -2.39
CA ASN A 55 -52.56 32.44 -1.32
C ASN A 55 -51.16 31.92 -0.95
N CYS A 56 -50.87 30.64 -1.20
CA CYS A 56 -49.57 30.04 -0.88
C CYS A 56 -48.45 30.55 -1.80
N ILE A 57 -48.78 31.01 -3.01
CA ILE A 57 -47.82 31.55 -3.98
C ILE A 57 -47.78 33.09 -3.99
N ASN A 58 -48.50 33.77 -3.09
CA ASN A 58 -48.59 35.24 -3.06
C ASN A 58 -47.23 35.96 -3.05
N PRO A 59 -46.21 35.54 -2.24
CA PRO A 59 -44.90 36.19 -2.27
C PRO A 59 -44.23 36.12 -3.65
N LEU A 60 -44.30 34.95 -4.29
CA LEU A 60 -43.74 34.72 -5.62
C LEU A 60 -44.49 35.54 -6.67
N LYS A 61 -45.83 35.57 -6.59
CA LYS A 61 -46.68 36.38 -7.48
C LYS A 61 -46.39 37.88 -7.35
N LEU A 62 -46.21 38.38 -6.13
CA LEU A 62 -45.89 39.79 -5.87
C LEU A 62 -44.50 40.17 -6.38
N PHE A 63 -43.53 39.26 -6.30
CA PHE A 63 -42.23 39.46 -6.94
C PHE A 63 -42.39 39.62 -8.46
N THR A 64 -43.18 38.77 -9.11
CA THR A 64 -43.43 38.84 -10.55
C THR A 64 -44.13 40.14 -10.96
N ILE A 65 -45.22 40.51 -10.27
CA ILE A 65 -45.95 41.77 -10.53
C ILE A 65 -45.03 42.98 -10.26
N GLY A 66 -44.28 42.95 -9.17
CA GLY A 66 -43.36 44.02 -8.81
C GLY A 66 -42.26 44.23 -9.86
N TRP A 67 -41.71 43.14 -10.41
CA TRP A 67 -40.75 43.21 -11.51
C TRP A 67 -41.37 43.77 -12.79
N HIS A 68 -42.60 43.36 -13.11
CA HIS A 68 -43.34 43.87 -14.26
C HIS A 68 -43.52 45.40 -14.19
N GLU A 69 -44.02 45.92 -13.07
CA GLU A 69 -44.16 47.36 -12.84
C GLU A 69 -42.81 48.09 -12.83
N LEU A 70 -41.78 47.46 -12.28
CA LEU A 70 -40.42 48.00 -12.31
C LEU A 70 -39.91 48.21 -13.74
N CYS A 71 -40.29 47.36 -14.68
CA CYS A 71 -39.91 47.52 -16.08
C CYS A 71 -40.57 48.76 -16.71
N HIS A 72 -41.84 49.03 -16.40
CA HIS A 72 -42.50 50.28 -16.82
C HIS A 72 -41.78 51.51 -16.24
N ILE A 73 -41.38 51.45 -14.98
CA ILE A 73 -40.61 52.52 -14.31
C ILE A 73 -39.29 52.77 -15.05
N ILE A 74 -38.52 51.71 -15.31
CA ILE A 74 -37.22 51.82 -15.99
C ILE A 74 -37.41 52.41 -17.39
N ALA A 75 -38.40 51.93 -18.15
CA ALA A 75 -38.68 52.45 -19.49
C ALA A 75 -39.19 53.90 -19.48
N ALA A 76 -39.99 54.28 -18.48
CA ALA A 76 -40.44 55.66 -18.28
C ALA A 76 -39.25 56.58 -18.05
N VAL A 77 -38.37 56.25 -17.10
CA VAL A 77 -37.17 57.04 -16.79
C VAL A 77 -36.24 57.14 -17.99
N LEU A 78 -35.95 56.02 -18.66
CA LEU A 78 -35.07 56.00 -19.84
C LEU A 78 -35.64 56.77 -21.04
N SER A 79 -36.96 56.88 -21.15
CA SER A 79 -37.61 57.67 -22.21
C SER A 79 -37.90 59.12 -21.82
N GLY A 80 -37.49 59.56 -20.62
CA GLY A 80 -37.63 60.94 -20.15
C GLY A 80 -38.98 61.25 -19.46
N GLY A 81 -39.75 60.23 -19.09
CA GLY A 81 -40.99 60.37 -18.30
C GLY A 81 -40.75 60.44 -16.79
N ARG A 82 -41.76 60.89 -16.05
CA ARG A 82 -41.80 60.94 -14.58
C ARG A 82 -42.85 59.97 -14.04
N ILE A 83 -42.52 59.26 -12.98
CA ILE A 83 -43.43 58.30 -12.35
C ILE A 83 -44.33 59.07 -11.38
N LEU A 84 -45.64 58.97 -11.55
CA LEU A 84 -46.62 59.63 -10.68
C LEU A 84 -47.01 58.74 -9.50
N LYS A 85 -47.35 57.49 -9.78
CA LYS A 85 -47.84 56.54 -8.78
C LYS A 85 -47.68 55.11 -9.27
N ILE A 86 -47.33 54.20 -8.36
CA ILE A 86 -47.33 52.76 -8.60
C ILE A 86 -48.29 52.13 -7.61
N THR A 87 -49.13 51.23 -8.09
CA THR A 87 -50.04 50.43 -7.27
C THR A 87 -49.82 48.97 -7.57
N ILE A 88 -49.52 48.18 -6.54
CA ILE A 88 -49.40 46.72 -6.64
C ILE A 88 -50.46 46.12 -5.73
N ASP A 89 -51.42 45.43 -6.33
CA ASP A 89 -52.50 44.72 -5.65
C ASP A 89 -52.28 43.20 -5.76
N PRO A 90 -52.13 42.47 -4.64
CA PRO A 90 -51.98 41.02 -4.64
C PRO A 90 -53.12 40.25 -5.35
N MET A 91 -54.32 40.82 -5.34
CA MET A 91 -55.53 40.21 -5.88
C MET A 91 -55.82 40.67 -7.31
N ALA A 92 -55.50 41.91 -7.66
CA ALA A 92 -55.94 42.52 -8.91
C ALA A 92 -54.83 42.82 -9.95
N GLY A 93 -53.54 42.80 -9.58
CA GLY A 93 -52.44 43.09 -10.52
C GLY A 93 -51.62 44.34 -10.16
N GLY A 94 -50.84 44.85 -11.10
CA GLY A 94 -50.03 46.07 -10.95
C GLY A 94 -50.50 47.18 -11.88
N ALA A 95 -50.24 48.44 -11.51
CA ALA A 95 -50.39 49.57 -12.42
C ALA A 95 -49.38 50.69 -12.11
N THR A 96 -48.72 51.19 -13.16
CA THR A 96 -47.77 52.31 -13.09
C THR A 96 -48.29 53.51 -13.87
N LEU A 97 -48.61 54.59 -13.15
CA LEU A 97 -49.01 55.87 -13.73
C LEU A 97 -47.77 56.72 -14.02
N VAL A 98 -47.61 57.10 -15.29
CA VAL A 98 -46.44 57.85 -15.78
C VAL A 98 -46.90 59.12 -16.51
N GLU A 99 -46.17 60.21 -16.31
CA GLU A 99 -46.31 61.47 -17.05
C GLU A 99 -45.12 61.67 -17.99
N GLY A 100 -45.39 61.79 -19.30
CA GLY A 100 -44.34 61.93 -20.32
C GLY A 100 -43.66 60.61 -20.70
N GLY A 101 -42.55 60.70 -21.45
CA GLY A 101 -41.86 59.53 -22.01
C GLY A 101 -42.43 59.03 -23.34
N ARG A 102 -41.99 57.87 -23.82
CA ARG A 102 -42.46 57.25 -25.08
C ARG A 102 -43.46 56.13 -24.79
N PRO A 103 -44.79 56.34 -24.99
CA PRO A 103 -45.82 55.41 -24.54
C PRO A 103 -45.67 53.97 -25.07
N GLY A 104 -45.35 53.81 -26.35
CA GLY A 104 -45.18 52.47 -26.94
C GLY A 104 -43.99 51.69 -26.36
N PHE A 105 -42.93 52.38 -25.90
CA PHE A 105 -41.78 51.75 -25.25
C PHE A 105 -42.10 51.41 -23.78
N ILE A 106 -42.82 52.30 -23.09
CA ILE A 106 -43.21 52.09 -21.69
C ILE A 106 -44.18 50.91 -21.61
N LEU A 107 -45.25 50.89 -22.39
CA LEU A 107 -46.26 49.82 -22.32
C LEU A 107 -45.72 48.44 -22.72
N SER A 108 -44.75 48.35 -23.62
CA SER A 108 -44.16 47.05 -24.00
C SER A 108 -43.17 46.52 -22.96
N SER A 109 -42.61 47.39 -22.12
CA SER A 109 -41.52 47.03 -21.23
C SER A 109 -41.90 46.07 -20.12
N GLY A 110 -43.13 46.14 -19.59
CA GLY A 110 -43.64 45.20 -18.58
C GLY A 110 -43.66 43.77 -19.10
N TYR A 111 -44.29 43.55 -20.26
CA TYR A 111 -44.32 42.24 -20.92
C TYR A 111 -42.92 41.76 -21.29
N ILE A 112 -42.13 42.57 -22.00
CA ILE A 112 -40.77 42.19 -22.43
C ILE A 112 -39.88 41.87 -21.21
N GLY A 113 -39.93 42.69 -20.16
CA GLY A 113 -39.09 42.52 -18.98
C GLY A 113 -39.42 41.27 -18.17
N SER A 114 -40.71 40.94 -18.05
CA SER A 114 -41.18 39.72 -17.39
C SER A 114 -40.80 38.47 -18.19
N THR A 115 -40.96 38.52 -19.51
CA THR A 115 -40.49 37.50 -20.47
C THR A 115 -39.00 37.21 -20.32
N LEU A 116 -38.17 38.26 -20.33
CA LEU A 116 -36.72 38.13 -20.29
C LEU A 116 -36.24 37.59 -18.94
N LEU A 117 -36.79 38.09 -17.83
CA LEU A 117 -36.43 37.60 -16.50
C LEU A 117 -36.82 36.12 -16.33
N GLY A 118 -38.04 35.75 -16.75
CA GLY A 118 -38.47 34.35 -16.72
C GLY A 118 -37.56 33.45 -17.55
N SER A 119 -37.21 33.88 -18.76
CA SER A 119 -36.33 33.14 -19.66
C SER A 119 -34.89 33.00 -19.12
N LEU A 120 -34.38 34.02 -18.43
CA LEU A 120 -33.06 33.97 -17.78
C LEU A 120 -33.03 33.00 -16.59
N PHE A 121 -34.09 32.97 -15.77
CA PHE A 121 -34.22 31.98 -14.70
C PHE A 121 -34.41 30.55 -15.23
N VAL A 122 -35.13 30.38 -16.35
CA VAL A 122 -35.21 29.08 -17.04
C VAL A 122 -33.83 28.65 -17.50
N LEU A 123 -33.06 29.52 -18.15
CA LEU A 123 -31.69 29.23 -18.59
C LEU A 123 -30.76 28.90 -17.41
N ALA A 124 -30.89 29.63 -16.30
CA ALA A 124 -30.13 29.39 -15.08
C ALA A 124 -30.44 28.03 -14.43
N GLY A 125 -31.67 27.52 -14.56
CA GLY A 125 -32.05 26.20 -14.06
C GLY A 125 -31.27 25.04 -14.71
N TRP A 126 -30.64 25.26 -15.87
CA TRP A 126 -29.86 24.23 -16.54
C TRP A 126 -28.48 23.99 -15.90
N ASP A 127 -27.94 24.93 -15.11
CA ASP A 127 -26.63 24.81 -14.47
C ASP A 127 -26.64 25.19 -12.98
N THR A 128 -25.91 24.44 -12.16
CA THR A 128 -25.91 24.64 -10.69
C THR A 128 -25.23 25.94 -10.27
N LEU A 129 -24.15 26.35 -10.95
CA LEU A 129 -23.40 27.56 -10.61
C LEU A 129 -24.20 28.79 -11.01
N VAL A 130 -24.76 28.80 -12.21
CA VAL A 130 -25.63 29.88 -12.67
C VAL A 130 -26.88 29.99 -11.79
N ALA A 131 -27.50 28.87 -11.39
CA ALA A 131 -28.62 28.87 -10.45
C ALA A 131 -28.24 29.49 -9.08
N LYS A 132 -27.04 29.21 -8.55
CA LYS A 132 -26.54 29.85 -7.32
C LYS A 132 -26.43 31.37 -7.47
N VAL A 133 -25.88 31.85 -8.59
CA VAL A 133 -25.78 33.29 -8.84
C VAL A 133 -27.19 33.92 -8.95
N MET A 134 -28.08 33.29 -9.71
CA MET A 134 -29.45 33.78 -9.91
C MET A 134 -30.31 33.71 -8.65
N SER A 135 -30.02 32.78 -7.74
CA SER A 135 -30.72 32.70 -6.45
C SER A 135 -30.50 33.93 -5.57
N PHE A 136 -29.34 34.60 -5.67
CA PHE A 136 -29.14 35.88 -4.97
C PHE A 136 -30.06 36.98 -5.50
N VAL A 137 -30.25 37.04 -6.82
CA VAL A 137 -31.18 37.99 -7.46
C VAL A 137 -32.60 37.70 -6.99
N LEU A 138 -32.96 36.41 -6.88
CA LEU A 138 -34.25 35.97 -6.37
C LEU A 138 -34.46 36.32 -4.89
N ALA A 139 -33.47 36.10 -4.02
CA ALA A 139 -33.53 36.47 -2.60
C ALA A 139 -33.80 37.97 -2.43
N ILE A 140 -33.02 38.82 -3.13
CA ILE A 140 -33.23 40.27 -3.06
C ILE A 140 -34.63 40.65 -3.56
N GLY A 141 -35.11 40.00 -4.62
CA GLY A 141 -36.45 40.21 -5.17
C GLY A 141 -37.57 39.79 -4.22
N LEU A 142 -37.43 38.67 -3.52
CA LEU A 142 -38.44 38.14 -2.60
C LEU A 142 -38.56 38.95 -1.30
N LEU A 143 -37.62 39.82 -0.98
CA LEU A 143 -37.75 40.81 0.10
C LEU A 143 -38.70 41.97 -0.26
N MET A 144 -38.93 42.26 -1.54
CA MET A 144 -39.80 43.37 -1.99
C MET A 144 -41.24 43.27 -1.44
N PRO A 145 -41.93 42.10 -1.45
CA PRO A 145 -43.23 41.92 -0.81
C PRO A 145 -43.30 42.37 0.66
N LEU A 146 -42.24 42.19 1.46
CA LEU A 146 -42.20 42.61 2.87
C LEU A 146 -42.33 44.13 3.04
N ALA A 147 -41.85 44.89 2.05
CA ALA A 147 -41.94 46.35 2.06
C ALA A 147 -43.32 46.87 1.58
N LEU A 148 -44.05 46.08 0.78
CA LEU A 148 -45.24 46.52 0.06
C LEU A 148 -46.56 46.03 0.68
N VAL A 149 -46.57 44.84 1.29
CA VAL A 149 -47.80 44.19 1.75
C VAL A 149 -47.76 43.96 3.26
N ARG A 150 -48.81 44.39 3.97
CA ARG A 150 -48.94 44.24 5.44
C ARG A 150 -49.73 43.01 5.88
N ASP A 151 -50.12 42.15 4.95
CA ASP A 151 -50.82 40.90 5.25
C ASP A 151 -49.90 39.91 5.99
N LYS A 152 -50.36 39.43 7.15
CA LYS A 152 -49.56 38.56 8.03
C LYS A 152 -49.22 37.22 7.38
N LEU A 153 -50.14 36.66 6.59
CA LEU A 153 -49.91 35.39 5.91
C LEU A 153 -48.84 35.54 4.83
N THR A 154 -48.92 36.60 4.04
CA THR A 154 -47.93 36.90 2.98
C THR A 154 -46.53 37.17 3.55
N ILE A 155 -46.43 37.90 4.67
CA ILE A 155 -45.16 38.12 5.38
C ILE A 155 -44.56 36.79 5.87
N LEU A 156 -45.38 35.95 6.52
CA LEU A 156 -44.93 34.64 7.01
C LEU A 156 -44.45 33.75 5.86
N LEU A 157 -45.22 33.65 4.78
CA LEU A 157 -44.85 32.86 3.61
C LEU A 157 -43.56 33.38 2.96
N THR A 158 -43.36 34.70 2.91
CA THR A 158 -42.12 35.29 2.38
C THR A 158 -40.90 34.85 3.19
N ILE A 159 -40.99 34.89 4.52
CA ILE A 159 -39.92 34.40 5.40
C ILE A 159 -39.66 32.90 5.19
N VAL A 160 -40.72 32.11 4.97
CA VAL A 160 -40.60 30.67 4.69
C VAL A 160 -39.89 30.43 3.34
N TYR A 161 -40.24 31.17 2.28
CA TYR A 161 -39.56 31.04 0.98
C TYR A 161 -38.10 31.48 1.04
N GLU A 162 -37.77 32.54 1.78
CA GLU A 162 -36.37 32.93 2.04
C GLU A 162 -35.60 31.87 2.81
N ALA A 163 -36.20 31.31 3.86
CA ALA A 163 -35.59 30.22 4.64
C ALA A 163 -35.40 28.95 3.79
N LEU A 164 -36.34 28.63 2.89
CA LEU A 164 -36.20 27.53 1.93
C LEU A 164 -35.07 27.78 0.94
N LEU A 165 -34.94 29.01 0.43
CA LEU A 165 -33.85 29.39 -0.48
C LEU A 165 -32.48 29.25 0.18
N ILE A 166 -32.35 29.72 1.43
CA ILE A 166 -31.15 29.54 2.26
C ILE A 166 -30.93 28.06 2.58
N GLY A 167 -31.98 27.30 2.86
CA GLY A 167 -31.90 25.85 3.07
C GLY A 167 -31.33 25.13 1.85
N PHE A 168 -31.83 25.43 0.65
CA PHE A 168 -31.36 24.85 -0.61
C PHE A 168 -29.90 25.20 -0.94
N TRP A 169 -29.35 26.26 -0.35
CA TRP A 169 -27.92 26.58 -0.45
C TRP A 169 -27.02 25.59 0.30
N PHE A 170 -27.53 24.96 1.37
CA PHE A 170 -26.79 24.03 2.22
C PHE A 170 -27.10 22.55 1.95
N VAL A 171 -28.04 22.25 1.06
CA VAL A 171 -28.29 20.87 0.60
C VAL A 171 -27.22 20.48 -0.41
N ASP A 172 -26.56 19.35 -0.17
CA ASP A 172 -25.54 18.81 -1.08
C ASP A 172 -26.11 18.66 -2.51
N HIS A 173 -25.30 19.06 -3.49
CA HIS A 173 -25.57 19.11 -4.95
C HIS A 173 -26.33 20.32 -5.53
N ALA A 174 -26.86 21.26 -4.73
CA ALA A 174 -27.55 22.49 -5.23
C ALA A 174 -28.64 22.27 -6.30
N GLU A 175 -29.12 21.03 -6.47
CA GLU A 175 -30.10 20.68 -7.48
C GLU A 175 -31.48 21.24 -7.15
N ALA A 176 -31.83 21.27 -5.86
CA ALA A 176 -33.05 21.91 -5.39
C ALA A 176 -33.13 23.38 -5.83
N LEU A 177 -31.98 24.07 -5.85
CA LEU A 177 -31.89 25.47 -6.29
C LEU A 177 -32.12 25.61 -7.80
N ARG A 178 -31.65 24.64 -8.60
CA ARG A 178 -31.93 24.59 -10.04
C ARG A 178 -33.42 24.45 -10.32
N TRP A 179 -34.08 23.49 -9.66
CA TRP A 179 -35.51 23.28 -9.80
C TRP A 179 -36.32 24.48 -9.31
N TYR A 180 -35.87 25.12 -8.22
CA TYR A 180 -36.49 26.33 -7.70
C TYR A 180 -36.38 27.51 -8.67
N CYS A 181 -35.19 27.79 -9.23
CA CYS A 181 -35.01 28.79 -10.28
C CYS A 181 -35.84 28.47 -11.53
N LEU A 182 -35.90 27.21 -11.94
CA LEU A 182 -36.71 26.77 -13.09
C LEU A 182 -38.20 27.03 -12.86
N PHE A 183 -38.72 26.70 -11.67
CA PHE A 183 -40.11 26.95 -11.30
C PHE A 183 -40.46 28.44 -11.34
N ILE A 184 -39.62 29.30 -10.76
CA ILE A 184 -39.81 30.76 -10.80
C ILE A 184 -39.69 31.30 -12.23
N GLY A 185 -38.76 30.75 -13.02
CA GLY A 185 -38.59 31.11 -14.43
C GLY A 185 -39.85 30.82 -15.25
N VAL A 186 -40.45 29.63 -15.09
CA VAL A 186 -41.72 29.28 -15.74
C VAL A 186 -42.85 30.17 -15.23
N MET A 187 -42.92 30.46 -13.93
CA MET A 187 -43.97 31.31 -13.37
C MET A 187 -43.90 32.75 -13.93
N ASN A 188 -42.72 33.37 -13.94
CA ASN A 188 -42.50 34.68 -14.59
C ASN A 188 -42.78 34.61 -16.10
N GLY A 189 -42.39 33.50 -16.73
CA GLY A 189 -42.66 33.19 -18.13
C GLY A 189 -44.15 33.01 -18.46
N LEU A 190 -44.99 32.64 -17.51
CA LEU A 190 -46.44 32.50 -17.74
C LEU A 190 -47.24 33.72 -17.27
N PHE A 191 -46.59 34.68 -16.60
CA PHE A 191 -47.25 35.85 -16.04
C PHE A 191 -47.97 36.70 -17.08
N VAL A 192 -47.36 36.94 -18.24
CA VAL A 192 -48.00 37.70 -19.34
C VAL A 192 -49.33 37.08 -19.78
N ILE A 193 -49.42 35.75 -19.76
CA ILE A 193 -50.65 35.02 -20.10
C ILE A 193 -51.68 35.22 -19.00
N TRP A 194 -51.26 35.15 -17.74
CA TRP A 194 -52.13 35.38 -16.59
C TRP A 194 -52.64 36.83 -16.53
N ASP A 195 -51.77 37.81 -16.72
CA ASP A 195 -52.08 39.25 -16.71
C ASP A 195 -53.11 39.61 -17.80
N VAL A 196 -52.86 39.17 -19.04
CA VAL A 196 -53.81 39.31 -20.15
C VAL A 196 -55.12 38.55 -19.89
N ALA A 197 -55.07 37.42 -19.19
CA ALA A 197 -56.25 36.62 -18.87
C ALA A 197 -57.11 37.26 -17.77
N ASP A 198 -56.50 37.68 -16.66
CA ASP A 198 -57.16 38.24 -15.48
C ASP A 198 -57.87 39.56 -15.82
N ASP A 199 -57.16 40.48 -16.47
CA ASP A 199 -57.70 41.79 -16.83
C ASP A 199 -58.87 41.69 -17.81
N ARG A 200 -58.73 40.82 -18.83
CA ARG A 200 -59.66 40.81 -19.96
C ARG A 200 -60.82 39.85 -19.81
N PHE A 201 -60.57 38.63 -19.33
CA PHE A 201 -61.59 37.57 -19.29
C PHE A 201 -62.29 37.48 -17.94
N PHE A 202 -61.61 37.80 -16.84
CA PHE A 202 -62.15 37.61 -15.49
C PHE A 202 -62.66 38.90 -14.86
N GLN A 203 -61.97 40.04 -15.00
CA GLN A 203 -62.34 41.27 -14.30
C GLN A 203 -63.21 42.26 -15.10
N LYS A 204 -63.41 42.07 -16.41
CA LYS A 204 -64.17 43.00 -17.29
C LYS A 204 -63.77 44.48 -17.11
N THR A 205 -62.52 44.75 -16.77
CA THR A 205 -61.91 46.09 -16.76
C THR A 205 -61.13 46.27 -18.05
N ASN A 206 -61.24 47.43 -18.70
CA ASN A 206 -60.70 47.66 -20.05
C ASN A 206 -59.24 48.15 -20.02
N ASP A 207 -58.49 47.94 -18.93
CA ASP A 207 -57.25 48.65 -18.61
C ASP A 207 -55.96 47.83 -18.71
N SER A 208 -55.96 46.65 -19.36
CA SER A 208 -54.69 45.94 -19.63
C SER A 208 -53.76 46.73 -20.55
N ASP A 209 -52.45 46.51 -20.45
CA ASP A 209 -51.45 47.11 -21.35
C ASP A 209 -51.74 46.78 -22.82
N ALA A 210 -52.25 45.57 -23.11
CA ALA A 210 -52.67 45.18 -24.45
C ALA A 210 -53.85 46.03 -24.97
N THR A 211 -54.74 46.49 -24.09
CA THR A 211 -55.81 47.43 -24.44
C THR A 211 -55.29 48.86 -24.61
N GLN A 212 -54.34 49.29 -23.77
CA GLN A 212 -53.66 50.59 -23.94
C GLN A 212 -52.86 50.64 -25.27
N PHE A 213 -52.27 49.52 -25.70
CA PHE A 213 -51.65 49.38 -27.02
C PHE A 213 -52.64 49.57 -28.17
N ALA A 214 -53.86 49.05 -28.04
CA ALA A 214 -54.90 49.23 -29.05
C ALA A 214 -55.39 50.69 -29.12
N LEU A 215 -55.37 51.43 -28.00
CA LEU A 215 -55.66 52.88 -28.01
C LEU A 215 -54.57 53.68 -28.73
N LEU A 216 -53.30 53.31 -28.58
CA LEU A 216 -52.19 53.91 -29.32
C LEU A 216 -52.16 53.52 -30.80
N PHE A 217 -52.60 52.31 -31.14
CA PHE A 217 -52.66 51.78 -32.50
C PHE A 217 -54.07 51.32 -32.87
N PRO A 218 -55.01 52.26 -33.15
CA PRO A 218 -56.45 51.97 -33.29
C PRO A 218 -56.81 51.08 -34.50
N LYS A 219 -55.85 50.76 -35.37
CA LYS A 219 -56.06 49.84 -36.51
C LYS A 219 -56.09 48.37 -36.10
N THR A 220 -55.59 48.03 -34.92
CA THR A 220 -55.44 46.64 -34.45
C THR A 220 -56.29 46.45 -33.20
N SER A 221 -57.17 45.45 -33.20
CA SER A 221 -58.05 45.24 -32.04
C SER A 221 -57.24 44.78 -30.82
N PRO A 222 -57.69 45.08 -29.59
CA PRO A 222 -56.99 44.66 -28.39
C PRO A 222 -56.81 43.13 -28.27
N HIS A 223 -57.66 42.32 -28.93
CA HIS A 223 -57.50 40.86 -29.00
C HIS A 223 -56.26 40.42 -29.80
N HIS A 224 -55.93 41.15 -30.87
CA HIS A 224 -54.74 40.83 -31.67
C HIS A 224 -53.46 41.20 -30.92
N TRP A 225 -53.47 42.29 -30.15
CA TRP A 225 -52.34 42.63 -29.28
C TRP A 225 -52.15 41.65 -28.13
N ALA A 226 -53.25 41.20 -27.50
CA ALA A 226 -53.22 40.13 -26.50
C ALA A 226 -52.64 38.83 -27.08
N LEU A 227 -53.13 38.39 -28.24
CA LEU A 227 -52.62 37.19 -28.92
C LEU A 227 -51.14 37.34 -29.31
N PHE A 228 -50.73 38.51 -29.78
CA PHE A 228 -49.34 38.80 -30.13
C PHE A 228 -48.41 38.60 -28.93
N TRP A 229 -48.73 39.19 -27.77
CA TRP A 229 -47.89 39.09 -26.58
C TRP A 229 -47.87 37.67 -25.99
N ILE A 230 -48.98 36.94 -26.05
CA ILE A 230 -49.03 35.52 -25.65
C ILE A 230 -48.13 34.67 -26.55
N VAL A 231 -48.22 34.84 -27.87
CA VAL A 231 -47.39 34.09 -28.84
C VAL A 231 -45.92 34.47 -28.72
N PHE A 232 -45.61 35.76 -28.57
CA PHE A 232 -44.26 36.25 -28.33
C PHE A 232 -43.66 35.61 -27.08
N GLN A 233 -44.42 35.58 -25.98
CA GLN A 233 -43.97 35.00 -24.72
C GLN A 233 -43.65 33.51 -24.83
N LEU A 234 -44.59 32.72 -25.39
CA LEU A 234 -44.38 31.28 -25.58
C LEU A 234 -43.19 31.00 -26.51
N GLY A 235 -43.02 31.83 -27.55
CA GLY A 235 -41.90 31.74 -28.48
C GLY A 235 -40.55 31.98 -27.80
N VAL A 236 -40.42 33.04 -26.99
CA VAL A 236 -39.17 33.35 -26.29
C VAL A 236 -38.86 32.29 -25.22
N LEU A 237 -39.85 31.85 -24.45
CA LEU A 237 -39.67 30.81 -23.44
C LEU A 237 -39.20 29.48 -24.07
N ALA A 238 -39.80 29.09 -25.21
CA ALA A 238 -39.37 27.91 -25.96
C ALA A 238 -37.96 28.08 -26.53
N ALA A 239 -37.62 29.24 -27.10
CA ALA A 239 -36.29 29.52 -27.63
C ALA A 239 -35.19 29.44 -26.55
N PHE A 240 -35.43 29.99 -25.35
CA PHE A 240 -34.49 29.92 -24.24
C PHE A 240 -34.39 28.52 -23.63
N SER A 241 -35.48 27.73 -23.68
CA SER A 241 -35.45 26.31 -23.29
C SER A 241 -34.57 25.50 -24.26
N VAL A 242 -34.70 25.74 -25.57
CA VAL A 242 -33.84 25.13 -26.59
C VAL A 242 -32.39 25.61 -26.47
N LEU A 243 -32.18 26.89 -26.19
CA LEU A 243 -30.85 27.45 -25.95
C LEU A 243 -30.19 26.80 -24.72
N GLY A 244 -30.94 26.56 -23.64
CA GLY A 244 -30.48 25.78 -22.49
C GLY A 244 -30.03 24.38 -22.88
N ILE A 245 -30.84 23.67 -23.68
CA ILE A 245 -30.48 22.35 -24.23
C ILE A 245 -29.18 22.41 -25.03
N MET A 246 -28.99 23.43 -25.87
CA MET A 246 -27.83 23.57 -26.75
C MET A 246 -26.55 23.98 -26.01
N THR A 247 -26.64 24.94 -25.09
CA THR A 247 -25.49 25.51 -24.37
C THR A 247 -24.90 24.53 -23.37
N PHE A 248 -25.75 23.77 -22.67
CA PHE A 248 -25.32 22.83 -21.64
C PHE A 248 -25.13 21.39 -22.16
N LYS A 249 -25.25 21.15 -23.48
CA LYS A 249 -24.93 19.85 -24.12
C LYS A 249 -23.43 19.55 -24.14
N LEU A 250 -22.58 20.57 -24.00
CA LEU A 250 -21.12 20.47 -24.12
C LEU A 250 -20.42 20.15 -22.78
N SER A 251 -21.03 20.42 -21.62
CA SER A 251 -20.36 20.20 -20.33
C SER A 251 -20.36 18.73 -19.87
N ASP A 252 -21.46 17.99 -20.04
CA ASP A 252 -21.55 16.65 -19.46
C ASP A 252 -20.82 15.59 -20.27
N ALA A 253 -20.76 15.74 -21.60
CA ALA A 253 -20.00 14.85 -22.47
C ALA A 253 -18.48 15.11 -22.36
N GLU A 254 -18.07 16.38 -22.18
CA GLU A 254 -16.66 16.74 -22.00
C GLU A 254 -16.18 16.54 -20.56
N MET A 255 -16.97 16.81 -19.52
CA MET A 255 -16.59 16.55 -18.13
C MET A 255 -16.54 15.06 -17.81
N ASN A 256 -17.53 14.26 -18.24
CA ASN A 256 -17.54 12.82 -17.96
C ASN A 256 -16.50 12.04 -18.77
N ALA A 257 -16.06 12.57 -19.92
CA ALA A 257 -14.95 11.99 -20.69
C ALA A 257 -13.56 12.47 -20.22
N GLN A 258 -13.46 13.53 -19.40
CA GLN A 258 -12.18 14.14 -19.03
C GLN A 258 -11.62 13.73 -17.67
N ALA A 259 -12.43 13.23 -16.73
CA ALA A 259 -12.01 13.12 -15.33
C ALA A 259 -11.36 11.77 -14.91
N GLY A 260 -11.61 10.65 -15.61
CA GLY A 260 -11.28 9.31 -15.08
C GLY A 260 -10.26 8.46 -15.84
N SER A 261 -9.97 8.77 -17.10
CA SER A 261 -9.28 7.85 -18.04
C SER A 261 -7.91 8.36 -18.51
N ARG A 262 -7.36 9.39 -17.85
CA ARG A 262 -6.09 10.02 -18.24
C ARG A 262 -4.97 9.70 -17.26
N ILE A 263 -3.83 9.29 -17.78
CA ILE A 263 -2.59 9.12 -17.00
C ILE A 263 -1.53 10.06 -17.54
N THR A 264 -0.81 10.75 -16.66
CA THR A 264 0.35 11.56 -17.04
C THR A 264 1.60 10.93 -16.46
N GLN A 265 2.55 10.58 -17.33
CA GLN A 265 3.80 9.92 -16.95
C GLN A 265 4.99 10.66 -17.54
N SER A 266 6.10 10.67 -16.79
CA SER A 266 7.37 11.22 -17.24
C SER A 266 8.10 10.21 -18.12
N ILE A 267 8.54 10.62 -19.30
CA ILE A 267 9.22 9.77 -20.29
C ILE A 267 10.60 10.31 -20.70
N PRO A 268 11.54 9.44 -21.11
CA PRO A 268 12.84 9.85 -21.64
C PRO A 268 12.73 10.67 -22.93
N GLU A 269 13.73 11.51 -23.20
CA GLU A 269 13.79 12.35 -24.42
C GLU A 269 13.82 11.51 -25.70
N SER A 270 14.49 10.35 -25.71
CA SER A 270 14.52 9.43 -26.87
C SER A 270 13.13 8.90 -27.25
N VAL A 271 12.32 8.53 -26.25
CA VAL A 271 10.94 8.06 -26.45
C VAL A 271 10.04 9.22 -26.88
N ALA A 272 10.21 10.39 -26.27
CA ALA A 272 9.45 11.59 -26.62
C ALA A 272 9.69 12.03 -28.07
N GLN A 273 10.95 11.99 -28.54
CA GLN A 273 11.30 12.30 -29.92
C GLN A 273 10.70 11.29 -30.91
N ALA A 274 10.74 9.99 -30.59
CA ALA A 274 10.10 8.96 -31.41
C ALA A 274 8.57 9.15 -31.50
N LEU A 275 7.92 9.48 -30.38
CA LEU A 275 6.48 9.78 -30.36
C LEU A 275 6.14 11.08 -31.12
N LEU A 276 6.99 12.11 -31.05
CA LEU A 276 6.82 13.34 -31.83
C LEU A 276 6.92 13.07 -33.33
N SER A 277 7.93 12.31 -33.78
CA SER A 277 8.03 11.93 -35.19
C SER A 277 6.82 11.15 -35.68
N LEU A 278 6.25 10.30 -34.82
CA LEU A 278 5.07 9.51 -35.15
C LEU A 278 3.82 10.40 -35.25
N ILE A 279 3.67 11.37 -34.33
CA ILE A 279 2.58 12.37 -34.37
C ILE A 279 2.69 13.27 -35.61
N GLU A 280 3.90 13.72 -35.97
CA GLU A 280 4.14 14.57 -37.15
C GLU A 280 3.89 13.84 -38.46
N SER A 281 4.11 12.53 -38.50
CA SER A 281 3.92 11.69 -39.69
C SER A 281 2.48 11.19 -39.91
N ALA A 282 1.59 11.35 -38.93
CA ALA A 282 0.26 10.76 -38.95
C ALA A 282 -0.85 11.78 -39.25
N ASP A 283 -1.76 11.44 -40.16
CA ASP A 283 -2.95 12.25 -40.50
C ASP A 283 -3.97 12.33 -39.34
N ALA A 284 -3.85 11.46 -38.34
CA ALA A 284 -4.68 11.41 -37.14
C ALA A 284 -3.85 11.15 -35.88
N LEU A 285 -4.37 11.54 -34.71
CA LEU A 285 -3.70 11.34 -33.42
C LEU A 285 -3.42 9.84 -33.18
N PRO A 286 -2.14 9.45 -33.04
CA PRO A 286 -1.77 8.05 -32.91
C PRO A 286 -2.27 7.43 -31.61
N VAL A 287 -2.65 6.15 -31.70
CA VAL A 287 -3.05 5.32 -30.56
C VAL A 287 -1.90 4.38 -30.24
N VAL A 288 -1.45 4.39 -28.99
CA VAL A 288 -0.35 3.55 -28.50
C VAL A 288 -0.90 2.50 -27.54
N ALA A 289 -0.35 1.28 -27.57
CA ALA A 289 -0.67 0.28 -26.57
C ALA A 289 0.16 0.53 -25.31
N ALA A 290 -0.48 0.92 -24.22
CA ALA A 290 0.13 1.03 -22.90
C ALA A 290 -0.02 -0.31 -22.16
N VAL A 291 1.09 -1.03 -21.99
CA VAL A 291 1.09 -2.37 -21.40
C VAL A 291 1.94 -2.34 -20.12
N PRO A 292 1.39 -2.79 -18.97
CA PRO A 292 2.15 -2.84 -17.72
C PRO A 292 3.23 -3.92 -17.80
N VAL A 293 4.36 -3.66 -17.15
CA VAL A 293 5.43 -4.66 -16.97
C VAL A 293 5.04 -5.55 -15.80
N ALA A 294 5.07 -6.87 -15.98
CA ALA A 294 4.50 -7.81 -15.00
C ALA A 294 5.27 -7.86 -13.67
N SER A 295 6.52 -7.38 -13.64
CA SER A 295 7.38 -7.30 -12.45
C SER A 295 8.55 -6.34 -12.69
N ASP A 296 8.99 -5.58 -11.69
CA ASP A 296 10.14 -4.66 -11.79
C ASP A 296 11.47 -5.34 -12.20
N THR A 297 11.55 -6.68 -12.07
CA THR A 297 12.73 -7.50 -12.38
C THR A 297 12.70 -8.21 -13.73
N SER A 298 11.55 -8.29 -14.42
CA SER A 298 11.44 -8.93 -15.74
C SER A 298 10.98 -7.92 -16.78
N SER A 299 11.65 -7.87 -17.93
CA SER A 299 11.21 -7.08 -19.09
C SER A 299 9.95 -7.65 -19.77
N ALA A 300 9.27 -8.61 -19.13
CA ALA A 300 8.09 -9.28 -19.66
C ALA A 300 6.87 -8.37 -19.49
N LEU A 301 6.26 -8.03 -20.62
CA LEU A 301 5.01 -7.27 -20.68
C LEU A 301 3.84 -8.16 -20.25
N ALA A 302 2.88 -7.57 -19.55
CA ALA A 302 1.65 -8.25 -19.21
C ALA A 302 0.86 -8.62 -20.49
N PRO A 303 0.12 -9.74 -20.49
CA PRO A 303 -0.66 -10.17 -21.65
C PRO A 303 -1.81 -9.21 -22.01
N PHE A 304 -2.23 -8.36 -21.06
CA PHE A 304 -3.27 -7.36 -21.26
C PHE A 304 -2.71 -5.96 -20.99
N GLY A 305 -3.08 -5.02 -21.85
CA GLY A 305 -2.81 -3.60 -21.73
C GLY A 305 -4.01 -2.76 -22.15
N CYS A 306 -3.79 -1.46 -22.35
CA CYS A 306 -4.81 -0.54 -22.81
C CYS A 306 -4.34 0.20 -24.06
N ALA A 307 -5.15 0.19 -25.13
CA ALA A 307 -4.98 1.11 -26.24
C ALA A 307 -5.29 2.52 -25.73
N ALA A 308 -4.30 3.39 -25.76
CA ALA A 308 -4.37 4.73 -25.23
C ALA A 308 -4.04 5.76 -26.31
N ARG A 309 -4.84 6.82 -26.39
CA ARG A 309 -4.57 7.96 -27.26
C ARG A 309 -3.60 8.92 -26.60
N ILE A 310 -2.63 9.43 -27.35
CA ILE A 310 -1.75 10.51 -26.87
C ILE A 310 -2.55 11.81 -26.90
N LEU A 311 -2.75 12.43 -25.73
CA LEU A 311 -3.43 13.72 -25.62
C LEU A 311 -2.47 14.89 -25.59
N ARG A 312 -1.36 14.74 -24.85
CA ARG A 312 -0.44 15.83 -24.61
C ARG A 312 0.97 15.30 -24.41
N LEU A 313 1.93 15.97 -25.02
CA LEU A 313 3.35 15.76 -24.75
C LEU A 313 3.97 17.13 -24.46
N VAL A 314 4.43 17.33 -23.23
CA VAL A 314 4.92 18.65 -22.76
C VAL A 314 6.36 18.52 -22.30
N ARG A 315 7.21 19.44 -22.77
CA ARG A 315 8.50 19.70 -22.14
C ARG A 315 8.31 20.77 -21.06
N PRO A 316 8.48 20.46 -19.77
CA PRO A 316 8.32 21.46 -18.72
C PRO A 316 9.40 22.56 -18.85
N PRO A 317 9.06 23.84 -18.60
CA PRO A 317 10.02 24.94 -18.69
C PRO A 317 11.02 24.85 -17.51
N GLY A 318 12.31 24.65 -17.79
CA GLY A 318 13.34 24.54 -16.75
C GLY A 318 14.66 25.23 -17.10
N ASN A 319 15.31 25.79 -16.09
CA ASN A 319 16.57 26.54 -16.16
C ASN A 319 17.70 25.76 -16.87
N ARG A 320 18.45 26.47 -17.73
CA ARG A 320 19.48 25.99 -18.69
C ARG A 320 20.68 25.19 -18.12
N ARG A 321 20.67 24.68 -16.89
CA ARG A 321 21.83 24.03 -16.25
C ARG A 321 21.77 22.49 -16.09
N ASN A 322 20.61 21.84 -16.30
CA ASN A 322 20.51 20.37 -16.23
C ASN A 322 20.11 19.76 -17.59
N SER A 323 21.05 19.09 -18.26
CA SER A 323 20.89 18.46 -19.59
C SER A 323 20.13 17.11 -19.58
N ARG A 324 19.32 16.83 -18.55
CA ARG A 324 18.54 15.58 -18.42
C ARG A 324 17.11 15.85 -17.93
N GLN A 325 16.35 16.67 -18.65
CA GLN A 325 14.93 16.89 -18.35
C GLN A 325 14.06 15.92 -19.14
N SER A 326 13.16 15.23 -18.44
CA SER A 326 12.20 14.28 -18.99
C SER A 326 10.93 14.98 -19.52
N TYR A 327 10.33 14.44 -20.58
CA TYR A 327 9.07 14.94 -21.15
C TYR A 327 7.88 14.39 -20.35
N LEU A 328 6.78 15.14 -20.27
CA LEU A 328 5.53 14.69 -19.65
C LEU A 328 4.56 14.24 -20.75
N LEU A 329 4.20 12.96 -20.75
CA LEU A 329 3.24 12.34 -21.67
C LEU A 329 1.91 12.11 -20.96
N THR A 330 0.83 12.66 -21.50
CA THR A 330 -0.55 12.40 -21.06
C THR A 330 -1.25 11.47 -22.05
N LEU A 331 -1.66 10.30 -21.56
CA LEU A 331 -2.36 9.26 -22.31
C LEU A 331 -3.82 9.17 -21.87
N HIS A 332 -4.71 8.84 -22.80
CA HIS A 332 -6.14 8.59 -22.55
C HIS A 332 -6.51 7.16 -22.95
N GLY A 333 -6.87 6.32 -21.98
CA GLY A 333 -7.28 4.93 -22.24
C GLY A 333 -8.57 4.87 -23.06
N LEU A 334 -8.57 4.10 -24.15
CA LEU A 334 -9.72 3.91 -25.04
C LEU A 334 -10.37 2.54 -24.83
N THR A 335 -9.58 1.49 -24.90
CA THR A 335 -10.06 0.10 -24.79
C THR A 335 -8.94 -0.83 -24.34
N ARG A 336 -9.30 -2.01 -23.83
CA ARG A 336 -8.34 -3.05 -23.48
C ARG A 336 -7.77 -3.67 -24.75
N VAL A 337 -6.50 -4.05 -24.70
CA VAL A 337 -5.84 -4.80 -25.76
C VAL A 337 -5.16 -6.01 -25.16
N ARG A 338 -5.21 -7.11 -25.89
CA ARG A 338 -4.44 -8.32 -25.57
C ARG A 338 -3.24 -8.37 -26.49
N LEU A 339 -2.06 -8.46 -25.89
CA LEU A 339 -0.84 -8.71 -26.64
C LEU A 339 -0.84 -10.18 -27.12
N PRO A 340 -0.34 -10.44 -28.35
CA PRO A 340 -0.08 -11.81 -28.77
C PRO A 340 0.99 -12.43 -27.86
N ALA A 341 0.81 -13.71 -27.51
CA ALA A 341 1.69 -14.42 -26.57
C ALA A 341 3.16 -14.49 -27.02
N THR A 342 3.44 -14.23 -28.30
CA THR A 342 4.77 -14.27 -28.92
C THR A 342 5.40 -12.88 -29.12
N PHE A 343 4.85 -11.82 -28.53
CA PHE A 343 5.42 -10.47 -28.70
C PHE A 343 6.77 -10.36 -27.99
N THR A 344 7.84 -10.21 -28.78
CA THR A 344 9.18 -9.84 -28.29
C THR A 344 9.48 -8.41 -28.72
N PRO A 345 9.71 -7.47 -27.79
CA PRO A 345 10.10 -6.11 -28.15
C PRO A 345 11.43 -6.13 -28.90
N ASP A 346 11.53 -5.36 -29.98
CA ASP A 346 12.77 -5.21 -30.73
C ASP A 346 13.77 -4.40 -29.90
N PRO A 347 14.93 -4.97 -29.52
CA PRO A 347 15.91 -4.27 -28.67
C PRO A 347 16.51 -3.03 -29.34
N ASP A 348 16.47 -2.93 -30.67
CA ASP A 348 17.07 -1.82 -31.43
C ASP A 348 16.04 -0.71 -31.77
N SER A 349 14.74 -0.94 -31.54
CA SER A 349 13.68 0.04 -31.81
C SER A 349 13.06 0.61 -30.53
N VAL A 350 13.00 1.94 -30.45
CA VAL A 350 12.35 2.67 -29.34
C VAL A 350 10.83 2.46 -29.33
N LEU A 351 10.22 2.16 -30.49
CA LEU A 351 8.80 1.87 -30.66
C LEU A 351 8.64 0.59 -31.50
N SER A 352 8.18 -0.49 -30.87
CA SER A 352 7.89 -1.76 -31.55
C SER A 352 6.45 -1.78 -32.09
N SER A 353 6.27 -2.22 -33.34
CA SER A 353 4.94 -2.42 -33.96
C SER A 353 4.49 -3.87 -33.85
N SER A 354 3.26 -4.12 -33.40
CA SER A 354 2.65 -5.46 -33.38
C SER A 354 1.15 -5.37 -33.64
N GLU A 355 0.60 -6.41 -34.27
CA GLU A 355 -0.85 -6.62 -34.26
C GLU A 355 -1.31 -6.97 -32.84
N VAL A 356 -2.40 -6.35 -32.41
CA VAL A 356 -3.00 -6.54 -31.09
C VAL A 356 -4.44 -7.03 -31.23
N GLN A 357 -4.88 -7.90 -30.32
CA GLN A 357 -6.25 -8.39 -30.31
C GLN A 357 -7.11 -7.52 -29.39
N TYR A 358 -8.25 -7.04 -29.89
CA TYR A 358 -9.26 -6.40 -29.07
C TYR A 358 -10.18 -7.48 -28.47
N PRO A 359 -10.38 -7.52 -27.15
CA PRO A 359 -11.27 -8.50 -26.54
C PRO A 359 -12.72 -8.25 -26.97
N ASP A 360 -13.45 -9.34 -27.22
CA ASP A 360 -14.88 -9.28 -27.55
C ASP A 360 -15.66 -8.68 -26.38
N ASN A 361 -16.45 -7.63 -26.64
CA ASN A 361 -17.38 -7.10 -25.64
C ASN A 361 -18.59 -8.05 -25.58
N PRO A 362 -18.84 -8.75 -24.45
CA PRO A 362 -20.05 -9.54 -24.31
C PRO A 362 -21.28 -8.63 -24.42
N LYS A 363 -22.29 -9.09 -25.17
CA LYS A 363 -23.52 -8.34 -25.43
C LYS A 363 -24.49 -8.36 -24.25
N ASP A 364 -24.27 -9.26 -23.29
CA ASP A 364 -25.16 -9.48 -22.17
C ASP A 364 -24.85 -8.52 -21.01
N ALA A 365 -25.87 -7.84 -20.51
CA ALA A 365 -25.74 -6.96 -19.36
C ALA A 365 -25.54 -7.78 -18.07
N PRO A 366 -24.62 -7.37 -17.17
CA PRO A 366 -24.41 -8.07 -15.91
C PRO A 366 -25.70 -8.13 -15.06
N PRO A 367 -25.92 -9.21 -14.31
CA PRO A 367 -27.13 -9.37 -13.50
C PRO A 367 -27.23 -8.29 -12.41
N ARG A 368 -28.46 -7.80 -12.16
CA ARG A 368 -28.73 -6.72 -11.18
C ARG A 368 -28.14 -7.01 -9.80
N LYS A 369 -28.17 -8.26 -9.35
CA LYS A 369 -27.61 -8.69 -8.06
C LYS A 369 -26.11 -8.43 -7.94
N VAL A 370 -25.35 -8.62 -9.02
CA VAL A 370 -23.89 -8.39 -9.04
C VAL A 370 -23.60 -6.90 -9.01
N ILE A 371 -24.38 -6.10 -9.73
CA ILE A 371 -24.32 -4.63 -9.70
C ILE A 371 -24.57 -4.09 -8.29
N GLU A 372 -25.61 -4.58 -7.61
CA GLU A 372 -25.93 -4.16 -6.23
C GLU A 372 -24.84 -4.57 -5.22
N THR A 373 -24.27 -5.77 -5.39
CA THR A 373 -23.17 -6.26 -4.54
C THR A 373 -21.91 -5.41 -4.71
N PHE A 374 -21.62 -5.02 -5.96
CA PHE A 374 -20.54 -4.10 -6.26
C PHE A 374 -20.80 -2.69 -5.70
N LYS A 375 -21.99 -2.10 -5.95
CA LYS A 375 -22.34 -0.77 -5.45
C LYS A 375 -22.26 -0.70 -3.92
N SER A 376 -22.80 -1.69 -3.22
CA SER A 376 -22.74 -1.76 -1.74
C SER A 376 -21.30 -1.89 -1.22
N SER A 377 -20.46 -2.70 -1.86
CA SER A 377 -19.05 -2.84 -1.48
C SER A 377 -18.25 -1.56 -1.76
N ALA A 378 -18.52 -0.89 -2.87
CA ALA A 378 -17.89 0.38 -3.24
C ALA A 378 -18.31 1.53 -2.30
N HIS A 379 -19.60 1.66 -1.99
CA HIS A 379 -20.11 2.64 -1.01
C HIS A 379 -19.47 2.44 0.36
N ARG A 380 -19.43 1.19 0.85
CA ARG A 380 -18.78 0.86 2.13
C ARG A 380 -17.32 1.32 2.17
N LEU A 381 -16.59 1.17 1.07
CA LEU A 381 -15.20 1.63 0.99
C LEU A 381 -15.09 3.15 0.90
N LEU A 382 -15.86 3.79 0.01
CA LEU A 382 -15.81 5.24 -0.22
C LEU A 382 -16.20 6.02 1.04
N ASP A 383 -17.24 5.58 1.76
CA ASP A 383 -17.64 6.18 3.03
C ASP A 383 -16.53 6.11 4.07
N ARG A 384 -15.82 4.98 4.15
CA ARG A 384 -14.68 4.81 5.06
C ARG A 384 -13.51 5.71 4.67
N LEU A 385 -13.15 5.74 3.39
CA LEU A 385 -12.09 6.62 2.89
C LEU A 385 -12.43 8.11 3.08
N ALA A 386 -13.71 8.47 2.98
CA ALA A 386 -14.19 9.82 3.26
C ALA A 386 -14.10 10.18 4.75
N GLN A 387 -14.39 9.24 5.65
CA GLN A 387 -14.27 9.40 7.10
C GLN A 387 -12.81 9.50 7.56
N ASP A 388 -11.94 8.66 7.02
CA ASP A 388 -10.52 8.58 7.42
C ASP A 388 -9.66 9.72 6.82
N SER A 389 -10.16 10.42 5.80
CA SER A 389 -9.43 11.51 5.14
C SER A 389 -9.52 12.84 5.90
N GLY A 390 -8.43 13.26 6.54
CA GLY A 390 -8.32 14.57 7.19
C GLY A 390 -8.29 15.78 6.24
N GLN A 391 -8.18 15.57 4.92
CA GLN A 391 -8.24 16.64 3.93
C GLN A 391 -9.64 16.75 3.32
N GLN A 392 -10.28 17.92 3.49
CA GLN A 392 -11.62 18.23 2.99
C GLN A 392 -11.77 17.93 1.48
N ILE A 393 -10.77 18.30 0.68
CA ILE A 393 -10.76 18.11 -0.78
C ILE A 393 -10.89 16.63 -1.18
N ARG A 394 -10.23 15.72 -0.44
CA ARG A 394 -10.28 14.28 -0.72
C ARG A 394 -11.60 13.67 -0.25
N ARG A 395 -12.14 14.13 0.88
CA ARG A 395 -13.46 13.73 1.37
C ARG A 395 -14.56 14.10 0.38
N ASP A 396 -14.54 15.33 -0.11
CA ASP A 396 -15.46 15.81 -1.16
C ASP A 396 -15.25 15.07 -2.50
N GLY A 397 -14.03 14.60 -2.75
CA GLY A 397 -13.71 13.76 -3.90
C GLY A 397 -14.39 12.39 -3.82
N TYR A 398 -14.26 11.70 -2.68
CA TYR A 398 -14.88 10.38 -2.48
C TYR A 398 -16.42 10.45 -2.45
N SER A 399 -17.00 11.48 -1.84
CA SER A 399 -18.46 11.66 -1.83
C SER A 399 -19.03 11.92 -3.22
N LYS A 400 -18.34 12.74 -4.05
CA LYS A 400 -18.70 12.93 -5.46
C LYS A 400 -18.63 11.65 -6.27
N ILE A 401 -17.60 10.83 -6.03
CA ILE A 401 -17.45 9.52 -6.69
C ILE A 401 -18.58 8.57 -6.25
N SER A 402 -19.00 8.60 -4.98
CA SER A 402 -20.16 7.84 -4.48
C SER A 402 -21.45 8.27 -5.17
N ALA A 403 -21.70 9.58 -5.30
CA ALA A 403 -22.88 10.10 -6.01
C ALA A 403 -22.87 9.70 -7.49
N MET A 404 -21.70 9.79 -8.15
CA MET A 404 -21.52 9.34 -9.53
C MET A 404 -21.81 7.84 -9.69
N LEU A 405 -21.50 7.01 -8.69
CA LEU A 405 -21.78 5.58 -8.72
C LEU A 405 -23.29 5.30 -8.65
N ASP A 406 -24.05 6.13 -7.96
CA ASP A 406 -25.52 6.02 -7.88
C ASP A 406 -26.20 6.46 -9.18
N ASP A 407 -25.73 7.55 -9.79
CA ASP A 407 -26.25 8.10 -11.05
C ASP A 407 -26.07 7.17 -12.26
N VAL A 408 -25.07 6.27 -12.20
CA VAL A 408 -24.82 5.31 -13.27
C VAL A 408 -25.82 4.14 -13.17
N THR A 409 -26.85 4.20 -14.04
CA THR A 409 -27.88 3.17 -14.20
C THR A 409 -27.60 2.19 -15.33
N ASP A 410 -26.76 2.57 -16.30
CA ASP A 410 -26.35 1.73 -17.43
C ASP A 410 -25.34 0.66 -16.97
N ALA A 411 -25.74 -0.61 -17.08
CA ALA A 411 -24.94 -1.76 -16.65
C ALA A 411 -23.55 -1.82 -17.31
N ALA A 412 -23.39 -1.32 -18.55
CA ALA A 412 -22.10 -1.24 -19.22
C ALA A 412 -21.18 -0.18 -18.60
N ARG A 413 -21.76 0.93 -18.13
CA ARG A 413 -21.04 2.03 -17.47
C ARG A 413 -20.70 1.72 -16.00
N VAL A 414 -21.48 0.88 -15.32
CA VAL A 414 -21.12 0.41 -13.96
C VAL A 414 -19.80 -0.36 -14.00
N ALA A 415 -19.60 -1.19 -15.04
CA ALA A 415 -18.39 -1.97 -15.18
C ALA A 415 -17.16 -1.11 -15.53
N SER A 416 -17.31 0.01 -16.25
CA SER A 416 -16.23 0.99 -16.42
C SER A 416 -15.97 1.81 -15.15
N MET A 417 -16.99 2.05 -14.32
CA MET A 417 -16.81 2.69 -13.02
C MET A 417 -15.94 1.84 -12.08
N ALA A 418 -16.05 0.50 -12.16
CA ALA A 418 -15.16 -0.40 -11.43
C ALA A 418 -13.68 -0.18 -11.78
N ASP A 419 -13.37 0.04 -13.06
CA ASP A 419 -12.00 0.31 -13.53
C ASP A 419 -11.45 1.62 -12.93
N ILE A 420 -12.28 2.67 -12.94
CA ILE A 420 -11.93 3.99 -12.41
C ILE A 420 -11.72 3.90 -10.89
N LEU A 421 -12.63 3.26 -10.17
CA LEU A 421 -12.57 3.11 -8.71
C LEU A 421 -11.35 2.30 -8.26
N VAL A 422 -11.02 1.21 -8.95
CA VAL A 422 -9.80 0.43 -8.64
C VAL A 422 -8.52 1.23 -8.96
N GLY A 423 -8.58 2.10 -9.98
CA GLY A 423 -7.48 3.00 -10.33
C GLY A 423 -7.24 4.11 -9.30
N THR A 424 -8.31 4.66 -8.71
CA THR A 424 -8.24 5.75 -7.71
C THR A 424 -7.92 5.25 -6.30
N VAL A 425 -8.39 4.05 -5.96
CA VAL A 425 -8.16 3.43 -4.66
C VAL A 425 -6.74 2.83 -4.59
N ASN A 426 -6.17 2.77 -3.39
CA ASN A 426 -4.85 2.18 -3.12
C ASN A 426 -4.86 0.63 -3.16
N ALA A 427 -5.31 0.04 -4.26
CA ALA A 427 -5.27 -1.40 -4.51
C ALA A 427 -3.86 -1.88 -4.90
N SER A 428 -3.53 -3.14 -4.60
CA SER A 428 -2.21 -3.70 -4.94
C SER A 428 -2.03 -3.83 -6.46
N PHE A 429 -0.78 -3.89 -6.93
CA PHE A 429 -0.49 -4.05 -8.36
C PHE A 429 -1.14 -5.33 -8.94
N ALA A 430 -1.11 -6.43 -8.18
CA ALA A 430 -1.76 -7.68 -8.58
C ALA A 430 -3.29 -7.53 -8.70
N ASP A 431 -3.93 -6.82 -7.76
CA ASP A 431 -5.37 -6.55 -7.80
C ASP A 431 -5.75 -5.66 -9.01
N LYS A 432 -4.93 -4.66 -9.33
CA LYS A 432 -5.09 -3.80 -10.51
C LYS A 432 -4.90 -4.57 -11.82
N LEU A 433 -3.92 -5.47 -11.87
CA LEU A 433 -3.69 -6.33 -13.02
C LEU A 433 -4.81 -7.36 -13.22
N ALA A 434 -5.36 -7.91 -12.12
CA ALA A 434 -6.51 -8.81 -12.16
C ALA A 434 -7.73 -8.15 -12.82
N ILE A 435 -8.07 -6.92 -12.43
CA ILE A 435 -9.14 -6.12 -13.04
C ILE A 435 -8.88 -5.80 -14.52
N LEU A 436 -7.62 -5.55 -14.89
CA LEU A 436 -7.25 -5.32 -16.29
C LEU A 436 -7.40 -6.59 -17.14
N SER A 437 -7.06 -7.75 -16.57
CA SER A 437 -7.12 -9.06 -17.24
C SER A 437 -8.53 -9.65 -17.36
N THR A 438 -9.45 -9.25 -16.49
CA THR A 438 -10.85 -9.70 -16.53
C THR A 438 -11.64 -8.88 -17.56
N THR A 439 -11.87 -9.46 -18.74
CA THR A 439 -12.61 -8.82 -19.83
C THR A 439 -14.12 -8.87 -19.63
N ASP A 440 -14.61 -9.91 -18.94
CA ASP A 440 -16.05 -10.10 -18.69
C ASP A 440 -16.58 -9.07 -17.66
N PRO A 441 -17.64 -8.28 -17.99
CA PRO A 441 -18.21 -7.28 -17.09
C PRO A 441 -18.74 -7.84 -15.77
N GLU A 442 -19.36 -9.02 -15.77
CA GLU A 442 -19.91 -9.62 -14.55
C GLU A 442 -18.79 -10.07 -13.61
N ALA A 443 -17.86 -10.89 -14.10
CA ALA A 443 -16.71 -11.35 -13.33
C ALA A 443 -15.89 -10.16 -12.77
N ARG A 444 -15.75 -9.09 -13.56
CA ARG A 444 -15.03 -7.87 -13.16
C ARG A 444 -15.70 -7.15 -12.00
N LEU A 445 -17.02 -7.02 -12.00
CA LEU A 445 -17.76 -6.41 -10.89
C LEU A 445 -17.61 -7.22 -9.60
N THR A 446 -17.63 -8.56 -9.71
CA THR A 446 -17.39 -9.46 -8.57
C THR A 446 -15.98 -9.30 -8.01
N VAL A 447 -14.95 -9.32 -8.86
CA VAL A 447 -13.55 -9.12 -8.43
C VAL A 447 -13.36 -7.74 -7.80
N ALA A 448 -13.95 -6.69 -8.37
CA ALA A 448 -13.90 -5.35 -7.80
C ALA A 448 -14.59 -5.26 -6.43
N ALA A 449 -15.74 -5.91 -6.26
CA ALA A 449 -16.46 -5.98 -4.99
C ALA A 449 -15.63 -6.67 -3.90
N GLU A 450 -14.95 -7.77 -4.23
CA GLU A 450 -14.05 -8.48 -3.31
C GLU A 450 -12.87 -7.60 -2.87
N ILE A 451 -12.24 -6.88 -3.82
CA ILE A 451 -11.15 -5.94 -3.54
C ILE A 451 -11.64 -4.83 -2.60
N PHE A 452 -12.80 -4.22 -2.89
CA PHE A 452 -13.35 -3.15 -2.06
C PHE A 452 -13.74 -3.62 -0.66
N SER A 453 -14.30 -4.81 -0.53
CA SER A 453 -14.62 -5.42 0.77
C SER A 453 -13.36 -5.66 1.61
N LYS A 454 -12.30 -6.21 0.98
CA LYS A 454 -10.99 -6.39 1.61
C LYS A 454 -10.39 -5.07 2.09
N LEU A 455 -10.38 -4.03 1.25
CA LEU A 455 -9.83 -2.72 1.59
C LEU A 455 -10.64 -2.00 2.67
N ALA A 456 -11.98 -2.09 2.62
CA ALA A 456 -12.84 -1.50 3.64
C ALA A 456 -12.61 -2.15 5.02
N SER A 457 -12.43 -3.48 5.06
CA SER A 457 -12.10 -4.18 6.31
C SER A 457 -10.76 -3.75 6.89
N ILE A 458 -9.74 -3.53 6.05
CA ILE A 458 -8.43 -3.05 6.49
C ILE A 458 -8.54 -1.62 7.07
N SER A 459 -9.29 -0.72 6.41
CA SER A 459 -9.52 0.64 6.92
C SER A 459 -10.24 0.62 8.26
N GLU A 460 -11.27 -0.23 8.41
CA GLU A 460 -12.07 -0.34 9.64
C GLU A 460 -11.23 -0.79 10.85
N VAL A 461 -10.33 -1.76 10.66
CA VAL A 461 -9.42 -2.20 11.73
C VAL A 461 -8.43 -1.10 12.09
N THR A 462 -7.90 -0.39 11.08
CA THR A 462 -6.94 0.70 11.29
C THR A 462 -7.56 1.87 12.06
N SER A 463 -8.78 2.26 11.69
CA SER A 463 -9.53 3.34 12.35
C SER A 463 -9.90 2.99 13.80
N LYS A 464 -10.32 1.73 14.07
CA LYS A 464 -10.57 1.24 15.46
C LYS A 464 -9.33 1.29 16.34
N ILE A 465 -8.15 1.00 15.79
CA ILE A 465 -6.88 1.11 16.52
C ILE A 465 -6.58 2.58 16.81
N ALA A 466 -6.76 3.47 15.84
CA ALA A 466 -6.52 4.90 16.01
C ALA A 466 -7.43 5.51 17.10
N THR A 467 -8.73 5.21 17.09
CA THR A 467 -9.68 5.71 18.11
C THR A 467 -9.39 5.18 19.50
N GLN A 468 -9.01 3.90 19.66
CA GLN A 468 -8.58 3.37 20.96
C GLN A 468 -7.31 4.05 21.49
N VAL A 469 -6.38 4.37 20.60
CA VAL A 469 -5.18 5.13 20.96
C VAL A 469 -5.54 6.56 21.37
N GLU A 470 -6.40 7.25 20.60
CA GLU A 470 -6.87 8.61 20.94
C GLU A 470 -7.64 8.67 22.27
N GLU A 471 -8.54 7.71 22.54
CA GLU A 471 -9.25 7.62 23.82
C GLU A 471 -8.28 7.41 24.99
N SER A 472 -7.24 6.59 24.81
CA SER A 472 -6.22 6.36 25.82
C SER A 472 -5.40 7.64 26.12
N VAL A 473 -5.08 8.42 25.08
CA VAL A 473 -4.34 9.68 25.19
C VAL A 473 -5.22 10.77 25.81
N TYR A 474 -6.49 10.88 25.41
CA TYR A 474 -7.44 11.84 25.99
C TYR A 474 -7.68 11.56 27.48
N LYS A 475 -7.78 10.29 27.87
CA LYS A 475 -7.91 9.87 29.27
C LYS A 475 -6.67 10.28 30.09
N GLN A 476 -5.46 10.06 29.56
CA GLN A 476 -4.22 10.50 30.20
C GLN A 476 -4.11 12.03 30.30
N GLN A 477 -4.49 12.77 29.25
CA GLN A 477 -4.47 14.24 29.26
C GLN A 477 -5.48 14.82 30.26
N LYS A 478 -6.70 14.25 30.33
CA LYS A 478 -7.73 14.65 31.30
C LYS A 478 -7.29 14.36 32.73
N GLU A 479 -6.66 13.21 32.96
CA GLU A 479 -6.12 12.85 34.27
C GLU A 479 -4.99 13.80 34.68
N HIS A 480 -4.09 14.16 33.75
CA HIS A 480 -3.04 15.14 33.99
C HIS A 480 -3.59 16.55 34.29
N PHE A 481 -4.60 16.99 33.54
CA PHE A 481 -5.26 18.29 33.76
C PHE A 481 -6.00 18.34 35.10
N LEU A 482 -6.71 17.27 35.48
CA LEU A 482 -7.37 17.14 36.78
C LEU A 482 -6.37 17.14 37.93
N ARG A 483 -5.22 16.47 37.77
CA ARG A 483 -4.13 16.52 38.76
C ARG A 483 -3.56 17.93 38.93
N GLN A 484 -3.39 18.68 37.84
CA GLN A 484 -2.96 20.08 37.91
C GLN A 484 -4.01 20.99 38.60
N GLN A 485 -5.30 20.78 38.34
CA GLN A 485 -6.36 21.52 39.03
C GLN A 485 -6.41 21.20 40.53
N LEU A 486 -6.28 19.93 40.90
CA LEU A 486 -6.23 19.52 42.31
C LEU A 486 -5.01 20.10 43.03
N ALA A 487 -3.84 20.12 42.38
CA ALA A 487 -2.63 20.74 42.91
C ALA A 487 -2.80 22.26 43.09
N ALA A 488 -3.46 22.94 42.15
CA ALA A 488 -3.76 24.37 42.26
C ALA A 488 -4.75 24.68 43.41
N ILE A 489 -5.79 23.85 43.56
CA ILE A 489 -6.77 23.96 44.66
C ILE A 489 -6.09 23.71 46.01
N HIS A 490 -5.25 22.67 46.12
CA HIS A 490 -4.48 22.39 47.34
C HIS A 490 -3.55 23.55 47.72
N LYS A 491 -2.91 24.17 46.73
CA LYS A 491 -2.03 25.34 46.93
C LYS A 491 -2.80 26.58 47.40
N GLU A 492 -4.00 26.82 46.86
CA GLU A 492 -4.89 27.88 47.38
C GLU A 492 -5.43 27.57 48.77
N LEU A 493 -5.80 26.32 49.06
CA LEU A 493 -6.30 25.89 50.37
C LEU A 493 -5.23 26.00 51.47
N GLN A 494 -3.98 25.68 51.15
CA GLN A 494 -2.83 25.91 52.02
C GLN A 494 -2.55 27.40 52.22
N SER A 495 -2.74 28.25 51.19
CA SER A 495 -2.59 29.71 51.33
C SER A 495 -3.69 30.37 52.17
N LEU A 496 -4.88 29.76 52.22
CA LEU A 496 -6.01 30.18 53.06
C LEU A 496 -5.90 29.69 54.51
N SER A 497 -5.01 28.73 54.77
CA SER A 497 -4.72 28.21 56.11
C SER A 497 -3.54 28.99 56.70
N GLY A 498 -3.83 30.09 57.40
CA GLY A 498 -2.80 30.96 58.01
C GLY A 498 -1.90 30.25 59.04
N PRO A 499 -0.72 30.80 59.36
CA PRO A 499 0.31 30.12 60.12
C PRO A 499 -0.04 30.09 61.62
N GLY A 500 -0.50 28.93 62.10
CA GLY A 500 -0.81 28.66 63.50
C GLY A 500 -0.47 27.21 63.88
N ASN A 501 0.58 27.07 64.69
CA ASN A 501 1.22 25.88 65.25
C ASN A 501 0.42 24.59 65.55
N LEU A 502 1.12 23.47 65.27
CA LEU A 502 1.23 22.18 65.98
C LEU A 502 0.09 21.15 65.92
N VAL A 503 0.34 20.04 65.20
CA VAL A 503 0.36 18.67 65.78
C VAL A 503 1.39 17.82 65.02
N ASN A 504 2.35 17.24 65.76
CA ASN A 504 3.23 16.17 65.31
C ASN A 504 2.42 14.92 64.95
N GLY A 505 2.47 14.50 63.70
CA GLY A 505 2.01 13.19 63.23
C GLY A 505 2.89 12.73 62.08
N GLN A 506 3.73 11.73 62.36
CA GLN A 506 4.58 11.06 61.37
C GLN A 506 3.74 10.49 60.23
N GLY A 507 4.15 10.83 59.02
CA GLY A 507 3.57 10.37 57.77
C GLY A 507 3.90 11.34 56.65
N SER A 508 5.19 11.66 56.47
CA SER A 508 5.65 12.35 55.26
C SER A 508 5.34 11.43 54.07
N SER A 509 4.31 11.79 53.32
CA SER A 509 3.98 11.14 52.05
C SER A 509 5.09 11.48 51.05
N GLU A 510 5.50 10.51 50.21
CA GLU A 510 6.50 10.68 49.13
C GLU A 510 6.16 11.82 48.13
N LEU A 511 5.02 12.49 48.27
CA LEU A 511 4.52 13.56 47.41
C LEU A 511 4.73 14.99 47.96
N ASP A 512 5.23 15.16 49.20
CA ASP A 512 5.44 16.48 49.80
C ASP A 512 6.90 17.00 49.67
N ASP A 513 7.79 16.23 49.04
CA ASP A 513 9.23 16.54 48.84
C ASP A 513 9.55 17.16 47.44
N ASP A 514 8.53 17.54 46.66
CA ASP A 514 8.68 17.93 45.25
C ASP A 514 9.60 19.15 45.02
N GLU A 515 9.58 20.18 45.89
CA GLU A 515 10.41 21.39 45.68
C GLU A 515 11.91 21.13 45.93
N GLN A 516 12.25 20.19 46.82
CA GLN A 516 13.64 19.81 47.09
C GLN A 516 14.19 18.90 45.98
N HIS A 517 13.38 17.92 45.54
CA HIS A 517 13.73 17.02 44.43
C HIS A 517 13.99 17.77 43.12
N GLU A 518 13.21 18.82 42.82
CA GLU A 518 13.38 19.62 41.60
C GLU A 518 14.69 20.45 41.56
N ALA A 519 15.11 20.96 42.72
CA ALA A 519 16.37 21.69 42.84
C ALA A 519 17.58 20.75 42.67
N ASP A 520 17.47 19.54 43.21
CA ASP A 520 18.47 18.49 43.08
C ASP A 520 18.59 17.98 41.64
N ASP A 521 17.48 17.77 40.94
CA ASP A 521 17.46 17.37 39.52
C ASP A 521 18.15 18.38 38.60
N LEU A 522 17.92 19.69 38.86
CA LEU A 522 18.55 20.75 38.08
C LEU A 522 20.06 20.84 38.35
N ALA A 523 20.48 20.57 39.58
CA ALA A 523 21.88 20.48 39.98
C ALA A 523 22.56 19.24 39.39
N ASP A 524 21.86 18.12 39.32
CA ASP A 524 22.29 16.87 38.69
C ASP A 524 22.51 17.04 37.18
N LEU A 525 21.55 17.64 36.46
CA LEU A 525 21.70 17.95 35.04
C LEU A 525 22.91 18.86 34.79
N LYS A 526 23.11 19.87 35.63
CA LYS A 526 24.29 20.74 35.54
C LYS A 526 25.59 19.96 35.72
N ARG A 527 25.67 19.10 36.75
CA ARG A 527 26.84 18.25 37.01
C ARG A 527 27.14 17.33 35.82
N ARG A 528 26.12 16.71 35.21
CA ARG A 528 26.28 15.83 34.04
C ARG A 528 26.76 16.59 32.79
N ILE A 529 26.27 17.81 32.56
CA ILE A 529 26.74 18.67 31.45
C ILE A 529 28.20 19.11 31.67
N GLU A 530 28.58 19.43 32.92
CA GLU A 530 29.95 19.83 33.25
C GLU A 530 30.96 18.68 33.14
N ALA A 531 30.50 17.43 33.34
CA ALA A 531 31.29 16.22 33.15
C ALA A 531 31.61 15.90 31.67
N MET A 532 30.90 16.50 30.71
CA MET A 532 31.21 16.35 29.28
C MET A 532 32.52 17.06 28.88
N GLU A 533 33.17 16.60 27.81
CA GLU A 533 34.45 17.16 27.36
C GLU A 533 34.38 18.70 27.15
N PRO A 534 35.33 19.47 27.70
CA PRO A 534 35.38 20.92 27.49
C PRO A 534 35.57 21.27 26.01
N GLY A 535 34.62 22.03 25.44
CA GLY A 535 34.72 22.56 24.07
C GLY A 535 34.02 21.71 23.00
N SER A 536 33.46 20.57 23.36
CA SER A 536 32.66 19.74 22.44
C SER A 536 31.32 20.37 22.06
N GLU A 537 30.74 19.97 20.93
CA GLU A 537 29.50 20.55 20.41
C GLU A 537 28.29 20.20 21.29
N GLU A 538 28.24 18.98 21.82
CA GLU A 538 27.23 18.50 22.75
C GLU A 538 27.24 19.33 24.06
N ARG A 539 28.41 19.66 24.61
CA ARG A 539 28.52 20.50 25.81
C ARG A 539 28.07 21.93 25.53
N LYS A 540 28.45 22.50 24.38
CA LYS A 540 27.99 23.85 23.98
C LYS A 540 26.47 23.91 23.88
N MET A 541 25.86 22.87 23.31
CA MET A 541 24.40 22.78 23.19
C MET A 541 23.72 22.60 24.55
N GLY A 542 24.24 21.69 25.38
CA GLY A 542 23.74 21.46 26.74
C GLY A 542 23.78 22.72 27.60
N VAL A 543 24.88 23.49 27.57
CA VAL A 543 24.99 24.76 28.30
C VAL A 543 24.00 25.81 27.78
N ARG A 544 23.78 25.86 26.46
CA ARG A 544 22.82 26.80 25.84
C ARG A 544 21.39 26.49 26.28
N GLU A 545 20.97 25.24 26.17
CA GLU A 545 19.61 24.81 26.52
C GLU A 545 19.37 24.82 28.03
N TRP A 546 20.37 24.52 28.86
CA TRP A 546 20.28 24.67 30.32
C TRP A 546 20.07 26.13 30.75
N ARG A 547 20.77 27.08 30.12
CA ARG A 547 20.54 28.53 30.36
C ARG A 547 19.13 28.96 29.93
N ARG A 548 18.59 28.35 28.88
CA ARG A 548 17.22 28.60 28.41
C ARG A 548 16.19 28.03 29.38
N LEU A 549 16.40 26.81 29.88
CA LEU A 549 15.53 26.17 30.88
C LEU A 549 15.35 27.04 32.13
N LYS A 550 16.43 27.66 32.62
CA LYS A 550 16.39 28.56 33.78
C LYS A 550 15.53 29.82 33.57
N ARG A 551 15.34 30.26 32.32
CA ARG A 551 14.58 31.49 31.99
C ARG A 551 13.09 31.23 31.76
N ILE A 552 12.71 30.00 31.41
CA ILE A 552 11.33 29.66 31.07
C ILE A 552 10.56 29.29 32.35
N PRO A 553 9.34 29.84 32.57
CA PRO A 553 8.50 29.45 33.70
C PRO A 553 8.22 27.95 33.74
N GLN A 554 8.23 27.34 34.93
CA GLN A 554 8.09 25.90 35.13
C GLN A 554 6.75 25.34 34.60
N GLY A 555 5.67 26.12 34.64
CA GLY A 555 4.36 25.70 34.10
C GLY A 555 4.26 25.70 32.56
N SER A 556 5.31 26.09 31.83
CA SER A 556 5.30 26.11 30.37
C SER A 556 5.55 24.72 29.78
N VAL A 557 4.83 24.37 28.72
CA VAL A 557 5.05 23.15 27.92
C VAL A 557 6.48 23.08 27.38
N GLU A 558 7.10 24.22 27.07
CA GLU A 558 8.51 24.27 26.62
C GLU A 558 9.50 23.83 27.71
N ASN A 559 9.18 24.04 28.98
CA ASN A 559 10.06 23.66 30.09
C ASN A 559 10.25 22.13 30.13
N GLY A 560 9.15 21.38 30.04
CA GLY A 560 9.17 19.91 30.00
C GLY A 560 9.92 19.35 28.79
N VAL A 561 9.76 19.97 27.60
CA VAL A 561 10.46 19.55 26.38
C VAL A 561 11.97 19.76 26.49
N ILE A 562 12.42 20.90 27.02
CA ILE A 562 13.86 21.20 27.19
C ILE A 562 14.48 20.33 28.29
N ARG A 563 13.76 20.08 29.39
CA ARG A 563 14.22 19.16 30.44
C ARG A 563 14.44 17.75 29.88
N SER A 564 13.42 17.21 29.19
CA SER A 564 13.51 15.91 28.52
C SER A 564 14.68 15.86 27.53
N TYR A 565 14.89 16.92 26.74
CA TYR A 565 16.02 17.02 25.82
C TYR A 565 17.37 16.97 26.54
N LEU A 566 17.55 17.72 27.65
CA LEU A 566 18.79 17.71 28.42
C LEU A 566 19.05 16.36 29.08
N GLU A 567 18.02 15.67 29.55
CA GLU A 567 18.12 14.29 30.05
C GLU A 567 18.61 13.35 28.94
N TRP A 568 18.04 13.41 27.74
CA TRP A 568 18.49 12.62 26.60
C TRP A 568 19.94 12.95 26.22
N LEU A 569 20.27 14.23 26.10
CA LEU A 569 21.61 14.68 25.71
C LEU A 569 22.69 14.24 26.71
N THR A 570 22.37 14.28 28.01
CA THR A 570 23.29 13.88 29.09
C THR A 570 23.37 12.37 29.31
N ALA A 571 22.36 11.61 28.90
CA ALA A 571 22.35 10.15 29.02
C ALA A 571 23.04 9.43 27.85
N ILE A 572 23.35 10.12 26.75
CA ILE A 572 24.07 9.53 25.60
C ILE A 572 25.56 9.33 25.96
N PRO A 573 26.13 8.14 25.77
CA PRO A 573 27.55 7.88 26.01
C PRO A 573 28.43 8.46 24.89
N TRP A 574 28.90 9.69 25.06
CA TRP A 574 29.77 10.37 24.09
C TRP A 574 31.20 9.77 24.09
N PRO A 575 31.83 9.58 22.91
CA PRO A 575 33.16 8.95 22.78
C PRO A 575 34.28 9.62 23.59
N ASN A 576 34.19 10.94 23.75
CA ASN A 576 35.24 11.75 24.39
C ASN A 576 35.10 11.83 25.92
N SER A 577 33.95 11.39 26.45
CA SER A 577 33.66 11.37 27.90
C SER A 577 33.78 9.96 28.49
N ALA A 578 33.95 8.93 27.67
CA ALA A 578 34.02 7.54 28.11
C ALA A 578 35.42 7.19 28.65
N ALA A 579 35.48 6.70 29.88
CA ALA A 579 36.67 6.09 30.48
C ALA A 579 37.11 4.86 29.64
N ASP A 580 38.43 4.64 29.52
CA ASP A 580 39.01 3.56 28.72
C ASP A 580 38.39 2.20 29.06
N ALA A 581 37.65 1.63 28.11
CA ALA A 581 37.09 0.29 28.25
C ALA A 581 38.19 -0.77 28.18
N PRO A 582 38.08 -1.88 28.94
CA PRO A 582 39.03 -2.99 28.90
C PRO A 582 39.06 -3.62 27.51
N ARG A 583 40.24 -3.68 26.88
CA ARG A 583 40.42 -4.21 25.52
C ARG A 583 40.79 -5.69 25.54
N ALA A 584 39.86 -6.56 25.90
CA ALA A 584 40.03 -8.03 25.80
C ALA A 584 40.42 -8.51 24.38
N ILE A 585 40.10 -7.71 23.35
CA ILE A 585 40.38 -8.00 21.93
C ILE A 585 41.88 -8.07 21.62
N THR A 586 42.76 -7.38 22.37
CA THR A 586 44.19 -7.35 22.06
C THR A 586 44.92 -8.61 22.55
N ASP A 587 44.33 -9.36 23.48
CA ASP A 587 44.92 -10.54 24.10
C ASP A 587 45.18 -11.69 23.12
N ARG A 588 46.32 -12.38 23.30
CA ARG A 588 46.72 -13.51 22.45
C ARG A 588 45.72 -14.67 22.47
N SER A 589 45.10 -14.92 23.63
CA SER A 589 44.10 -15.96 23.85
C SER A 589 42.70 -15.61 23.34
N PHE A 590 42.44 -14.36 22.93
CA PHE A 590 41.10 -13.88 22.55
C PHE A 590 40.39 -14.79 21.53
N LEU A 591 41.08 -15.20 20.45
CA LEU A 591 40.47 -16.03 19.41
C LEU A 591 40.14 -17.45 19.90
N ALA A 592 40.95 -17.98 20.83
CA ALA A 592 40.70 -19.29 21.43
C ALA A 592 39.49 -19.21 22.37
N ALA A 593 39.43 -18.19 23.22
CA ALA A 593 38.30 -17.94 24.11
C ALA A 593 37.01 -17.65 23.34
N ALA A 594 37.07 -16.87 22.25
CA ALA A 594 35.92 -16.61 21.39
C ALA A 594 35.40 -17.89 20.71
N ARG A 595 36.30 -18.79 20.29
CA ARG A 595 35.91 -20.10 19.73
C ARG A 595 35.25 -20.98 20.79
N GLU A 596 35.83 -21.07 21.98
CA GLU A 596 35.27 -21.81 23.10
C GLU A 596 33.88 -21.28 23.49
N GLN A 597 33.71 -19.96 23.54
CA GLN A 597 32.41 -19.32 23.79
C GLN A 597 31.38 -19.67 22.71
N LEU A 598 31.76 -19.61 21.42
CA LEU A 598 30.87 -19.98 20.32
C LEU A 598 30.50 -21.47 20.33
N ASP A 599 31.43 -22.35 20.71
CA ASP A 599 31.20 -23.79 20.85
C ASP A 599 30.39 -24.16 22.10
N ALA A 600 30.49 -23.35 23.16
CA ALA A 600 29.68 -23.47 24.35
C ALA A 600 28.23 -23.08 24.10
N ASP A 601 28.00 -21.98 23.37
CA ASP A 601 26.67 -21.39 23.14
C ASP A 601 25.89 -22.05 21.99
N HIS A 602 26.57 -22.61 20.98
CA HIS A 602 25.92 -23.18 19.78
C HIS A 602 26.43 -24.57 19.43
N PHE A 603 25.52 -25.48 19.09
CA PHE A 603 25.84 -26.81 18.56
C PHE A 603 26.00 -26.77 17.03
N GLY A 604 26.97 -27.52 16.50
CA GLY A 604 27.26 -27.58 15.06
C GLY A 604 27.75 -26.25 14.49
N LEU A 605 27.31 -25.93 13.26
CA LEU A 605 27.61 -24.69 12.55
C LEU A 605 29.11 -24.43 12.32
N ASP A 606 29.93 -25.47 12.14
CA ASP A 606 31.40 -25.35 12.07
C ASP A 606 31.89 -24.39 10.98
N LYS A 607 31.25 -24.40 9.80
CA LYS A 607 31.56 -23.48 8.70
C LYS A 607 31.31 -22.02 9.12
N ILE A 608 30.20 -21.77 9.81
CA ILE A 608 29.79 -20.44 10.26
C ILE A 608 30.70 -19.96 11.38
N LYS A 609 30.96 -20.81 12.39
CA LYS A 609 31.88 -20.52 13.49
C LYS A 609 33.27 -20.19 12.96
N LYS A 610 33.80 -20.97 12.00
CA LYS A 610 35.07 -20.67 11.35
C LYS A 610 35.05 -19.28 10.70
N ARG A 611 33.98 -18.94 9.97
CA ARG A 611 33.82 -17.63 9.34
C ARG A 611 33.75 -16.48 10.36
N LEU A 612 33.06 -16.69 11.48
CA LEU A 612 33.01 -15.72 12.57
C LEU A 612 34.38 -15.53 13.24
N ILE A 613 35.16 -16.59 13.39
CA ILE A 613 36.54 -16.48 13.91
C ILE A 613 37.44 -15.75 12.92
N GLU A 614 37.30 -15.98 11.61
CA GLU A 614 37.99 -15.19 10.56
C GLU A 614 37.64 -13.71 10.68
N TYR A 615 36.36 -13.39 10.83
CA TYR A 615 35.88 -12.03 11.04
C TYR A 615 36.49 -11.38 12.30
N LEU A 616 36.40 -12.06 13.45
CA LEU A 616 36.94 -11.58 14.72
C LEU A 616 38.47 -11.40 14.66
N ALA A 617 39.18 -12.25 13.91
CA ALA A 617 40.61 -12.10 13.68
C ALA A 617 40.94 -10.83 12.87
N VAL A 618 40.13 -10.50 11.86
CA VAL A 618 40.29 -9.25 11.09
C VAL A 618 39.99 -8.02 11.94
N VAL A 619 38.93 -8.06 12.76
CA VAL A 619 38.60 -6.98 13.70
C VAL A 619 39.75 -6.76 14.69
N ARG A 620 40.27 -7.84 15.28
CA ARG A 620 41.44 -7.80 16.17
C ARG A 620 42.67 -7.20 15.50
N LEU A 621 42.99 -7.63 14.27
CA LEU A 621 44.15 -7.12 13.53
C LEU A 621 44.04 -5.62 13.27
N LYS A 622 42.85 -5.14 12.91
CA LYS A 622 42.60 -3.71 12.70
C LYS A 622 42.75 -2.90 13.99
N GLU A 623 42.29 -3.42 15.13
CA GLU A 623 42.48 -2.73 16.43
C GLU A 623 43.96 -2.64 16.80
N LEU A 624 44.72 -3.72 16.60
CA LEU A 624 46.17 -3.73 16.84
C LEU A 624 46.90 -2.74 15.94
N ASN A 625 46.51 -2.63 14.66
CA ASN A 625 47.08 -1.64 13.74
C ASN A 625 46.73 -0.21 14.15
N ALA A 626 45.47 0.05 14.53
CA ALA A 626 45.04 1.36 15.03
C ALA A 626 45.78 1.75 16.33
N GLU A 627 46.11 0.79 17.20
CA GLU A 627 46.92 1.04 18.38
C GLU A 627 48.39 1.33 18.03
N ARG A 628 48.97 0.61 17.06
CA ARG A 628 50.33 0.89 16.55
C ARG A 628 50.43 2.28 15.94
N GLU A 629 49.45 2.69 15.13
CA GLU A 629 49.39 4.03 14.54
C GLU A 629 49.26 5.10 15.63
N ARG A 630 48.42 4.88 16.64
CA ARG A 630 48.29 5.78 17.80
C ARG A 630 49.61 5.92 18.57
N ARG A 631 50.32 4.81 18.84
CA ARG A 631 51.64 4.82 19.49
C ARG A 631 52.69 5.53 18.64
N ALA A 632 52.69 5.31 17.32
CA ALA A 632 53.60 5.99 16.40
C ALA A 632 53.34 7.50 16.36
N ALA A 633 52.08 7.93 16.28
CA ALA A 633 51.69 9.35 16.30
C ALA A 633 52.05 10.03 17.63
N ALA A 634 51.89 9.33 18.76
CA ALA A 634 52.31 9.83 20.07
C ALA A 634 53.83 9.95 20.22
N ALA A 635 54.60 9.08 19.56
CA ALA A 635 56.07 9.16 19.55
C ALA A 635 56.62 10.32 18.71
N LEU A 636 55.84 10.85 17.77
CA LEU A 636 56.19 11.97 16.88
C LEU A 636 55.91 13.36 17.48
N THR A 637 55.29 13.45 18.68
CA THR A 637 55.02 14.74 19.35
C THR A 637 56.12 15.04 20.38
N PRO A 638 56.95 16.10 20.21
CA PRO A 638 57.97 16.44 21.19
C PRO A 638 57.35 16.95 22.49
N PRO A 639 57.93 16.66 23.67
CA PRO A 639 57.41 17.15 24.94
C PRO A 639 57.45 18.69 24.99
N PRO A 640 56.47 19.36 25.62
CA PRO A 640 56.44 20.80 25.70
C PRO A 640 57.63 21.32 26.51
N LYS A 641 58.38 22.28 25.96
CA LYS A 641 59.44 23.01 26.68
C LYS A 641 58.81 23.76 27.87
N ILE A 642 59.27 23.43 29.06
CA ILE A 642 58.92 24.13 30.30
C ILE A 642 59.69 25.45 30.31
N GLU A 643 59.07 26.54 29.89
CA GLU A 643 59.60 27.89 30.13
C GLU A 643 59.26 28.32 31.56
N GLN A 644 60.30 28.48 32.39
CA GLN A 644 60.21 29.08 33.71
C GLN A 644 59.94 30.59 33.56
N LYS A 645 58.84 31.07 34.16
CA LYS A 645 58.54 32.50 34.33
C LYS A 645 59.50 33.16 35.32
N PRO A 646 60.11 34.32 35.02
CA PRO A 646 60.50 35.28 36.04
C PRO A 646 59.37 36.29 36.33
N ALA A 647 59.43 36.88 37.52
CA ALA A 647 58.38 37.66 38.15
C ALA A 647 58.34 39.16 37.74
N LYS A 648 57.10 39.71 37.75
CA LYS A 648 56.64 41.10 37.95
C LYS A 648 57.28 42.25 37.15
N ALA A 649 56.43 43.03 36.46
CA ALA A 649 56.28 44.49 36.64
C ALA A 649 55.09 45.05 35.82
N ASP A 650 54.48 46.11 36.35
CA ASP A 650 53.27 46.81 35.90
C ASP A 650 53.40 47.52 34.55
N SER A 651 52.33 47.51 33.74
CA SER A 651 51.88 48.66 32.94
C SER A 651 50.52 48.41 32.29
N LYS A 652 49.63 49.40 32.38
CA LYS A 652 48.33 49.50 31.70
C LYS A 652 48.53 49.67 30.17
N ASP A 653 47.46 49.35 29.44
CA ASP A 653 47.22 49.53 27.99
C ASP A 653 47.69 48.42 27.03
N ALA A 654 46.77 47.50 26.67
CA ALA A 654 46.73 46.84 25.35
C ALA A 654 45.41 46.06 25.11
N LYS A 655 44.94 46.13 23.84
CA LYS A 655 43.81 45.46 23.17
C LYS A 655 43.62 43.96 23.45
N PRO A 656 42.42 43.38 23.18
CA PRO A 656 42.11 41.98 23.46
C PRO A 656 43.05 41.01 22.72
N LYS A 657 43.70 40.16 23.50
CA LYS A 657 44.60 39.09 23.06
C LYS A 657 43.78 37.95 22.46
N ALA A 658 44.03 37.62 21.20
CA ALA A 658 43.42 36.48 20.53
C ALA A 658 43.79 35.17 21.27
N THR A 659 42.79 34.35 21.52
CA THR A 659 42.93 32.97 22.00
C THR A 659 43.78 32.16 21.01
N PRO A 660 44.73 31.32 21.46
CA PRO A 660 45.43 30.43 20.56
C PRO A 660 44.45 29.44 19.92
N PRO A 661 44.61 29.08 18.63
CA PRO A 661 43.75 28.10 18.00
C PRO A 661 43.90 26.74 18.72
N PRO A 662 42.81 26.00 18.94
CA PRO A 662 42.89 24.67 19.52
C PRO A 662 43.71 23.77 18.59
N THR A 663 44.78 23.17 19.11
CA THR A 663 45.51 22.10 18.44
C THR A 663 44.54 20.94 18.18
N PRO A 664 44.32 20.51 16.92
CA PRO A 664 43.44 19.39 16.63
C PRO A 664 44.09 18.11 17.16
N LYS A 665 43.50 17.50 18.18
CA LYS A 665 43.83 16.11 18.56
C LYS A 665 43.46 15.21 17.36
N PRO A 666 44.32 14.25 16.97
CA PRO A 666 44.02 13.34 15.88
C PRO A 666 42.75 12.53 16.21
N MET A 667 41.75 12.60 15.32
CA MET A 667 40.49 11.86 15.45
C MET A 667 40.77 10.36 15.58
N ARG A 668 40.10 9.71 16.54
CA ARG A 668 40.13 8.27 16.76
C ARG A 668 39.52 7.58 15.53
N ARG A 669 40.33 7.19 14.55
CA ARG A 669 39.85 6.36 13.42
C ARG A 669 39.48 4.97 13.95
N SER A 670 38.21 4.61 13.85
CA SER A 670 37.70 3.33 14.33
C SER A 670 38.09 2.17 13.40
N VAL A 671 38.03 0.96 13.97
CA VAL A 671 38.27 -0.29 13.29
C VAL A 671 37.09 -0.62 12.37
N LYS A 672 37.31 -0.43 11.07
CA LYS A 672 36.32 -0.72 10.01
C LYS A 672 36.14 -2.23 9.83
N GLY A 673 35.22 -2.89 10.52
CA GLY A 673 34.79 -4.25 10.18
C GLY A 673 33.74 -4.25 9.06
N PRO A 674 33.68 -5.26 8.16
CA PRO A 674 32.51 -5.43 7.31
C PRO A 674 31.26 -5.66 8.16
N ILE A 675 30.09 -5.24 7.69
CA ILE A 675 28.82 -5.43 8.40
C ILE A 675 28.39 -6.87 8.18
N LEU A 676 28.14 -7.65 9.22
CA LEU A 676 27.70 -9.04 9.06
C LEU A 676 26.20 -9.09 8.80
N LEU A 677 25.75 -9.85 7.81
CA LEU A 677 24.34 -10.13 7.54
C LEU A 677 24.07 -11.62 7.68
N PHE A 678 23.35 -12.00 8.75
CA PHE A 678 22.89 -13.37 8.97
C PHE A 678 21.58 -13.62 8.23
N VAL A 679 21.62 -14.52 7.24
CA VAL A 679 20.44 -14.90 6.45
C VAL A 679 20.06 -16.32 6.76
N GLY A 680 18.79 -16.61 6.95
CA GLY A 680 18.32 -17.99 7.05
C GLY A 680 16.89 -18.10 7.56
N PRO A 681 16.31 -19.31 7.60
CA PRO A 681 14.95 -19.48 8.09
C PRO A 681 14.80 -19.05 9.56
N PRO A 682 13.57 -18.77 10.03
CA PRO A 682 13.33 -18.40 11.42
C PRO A 682 13.69 -19.56 12.37
N GLY A 683 14.20 -19.23 13.55
CA GLY A 683 14.55 -20.23 14.57
C GLY A 683 15.89 -20.94 14.37
N THR A 684 16.78 -20.41 13.53
CA THR A 684 18.17 -20.90 13.30
C THR A 684 19.22 -20.25 14.21
N GLY A 685 18.82 -19.52 15.25
CA GLY A 685 19.78 -18.94 16.21
C GLY A 685 20.54 -17.68 15.74
N LYS A 686 20.05 -16.96 14.72
CA LYS A 686 20.67 -15.71 14.22
C LYS A 686 20.91 -14.68 15.33
N THR A 687 19.88 -14.40 16.13
CA THR A 687 19.95 -13.46 17.26
C THR A 687 20.91 -13.94 18.36
N SER A 688 20.91 -15.24 18.66
CA SER A 688 21.77 -15.81 19.69
C SER A 688 23.24 -15.82 19.27
N LEU A 689 23.55 -15.97 17.98
CA LEU A 689 24.91 -15.79 17.46
C LEU A 689 25.41 -14.36 17.64
N GLY A 690 24.58 -13.35 17.34
CA GLY A 690 24.91 -11.95 17.62
C GLY A 690 25.21 -11.70 19.10
N GLN A 691 24.44 -12.31 20.00
CA GLN A 691 24.67 -12.22 21.44
C GLN A 691 25.98 -12.91 21.87
N SER A 692 26.31 -14.08 21.31
CA SER A 692 27.58 -14.77 21.58
C SER A 692 28.79 -13.96 21.10
N ILE A 693 28.69 -13.27 19.97
CA ILE A 693 29.73 -12.35 19.48
C ILE A 693 29.92 -11.18 20.45
N ALA A 694 28.83 -10.58 20.94
CA ALA A 694 28.92 -9.49 21.90
C ALA A 694 29.53 -9.92 23.25
N LYS A 695 29.15 -11.12 23.75
CA LYS A 695 29.77 -11.72 24.94
C LYS A 695 31.26 -11.99 24.74
N ALA A 696 31.65 -12.55 23.59
CA ALA A 696 33.05 -12.80 23.28
C ALA A 696 33.88 -11.51 23.20
N LEU A 697 33.27 -10.40 22.74
CA LEU A 697 33.92 -9.08 22.66
C LEU A 697 33.89 -8.27 23.96
N ASP A 698 33.19 -8.75 25.00
CA ASP A 698 32.89 -8.00 26.23
C ASP A 698 32.26 -6.62 25.95
N ARG A 699 31.30 -6.60 25.02
CA ARG A 699 30.58 -5.39 24.59
C ARG A 699 29.09 -5.51 24.92
N PRO A 700 28.42 -4.40 25.28
CA PRO A 700 26.98 -4.42 25.51
C PRO A 700 26.24 -4.76 24.22
N PHE A 701 25.24 -5.62 24.35
CA PHE A 701 24.42 -6.10 23.23
C PHE A 701 23.07 -5.40 23.22
N GLN A 702 22.72 -4.78 22.11
CA GLN A 702 21.41 -4.15 21.94
C GLN A 702 20.74 -4.64 20.64
N ARG A 703 19.54 -5.18 20.78
CA ARG A 703 18.70 -5.59 19.65
C ARG A 703 17.77 -4.45 19.23
N ILE A 704 17.69 -4.19 17.93
CA ILE A 704 16.80 -3.22 17.30
C ILE A 704 15.98 -3.98 16.25
N SER A 705 14.67 -4.06 16.43
CA SER A 705 13.79 -4.71 15.46
C SER A 705 13.37 -3.70 14.40
N LEU A 706 13.70 -3.99 13.13
CA LEU A 706 13.33 -3.17 11.96
C LEU A 706 12.07 -3.69 11.26
N GLY A 707 11.57 -4.85 11.70
CA GLY A 707 10.30 -5.41 11.22
C GLY A 707 9.14 -4.46 11.51
N GLY A 708 8.53 -3.93 10.45
CA GLY A 708 7.40 -3.01 10.54
C GLY A 708 7.77 -1.52 10.50
N VAL A 709 9.07 -1.18 10.45
CA VAL A 709 9.52 0.20 10.27
C VAL A 709 9.13 0.68 8.87
N ARG A 710 8.38 1.78 8.82
CA ARG A 710 7.84 2.36 7.57
C ARG A 710 8.24 3.81 7.33
N ASP A 711 8.79 4.47 8.34
CA ASP A 711 9.13 5.88 8.31
C ASP A 711 10.60 6.08 8.68
N GLU A 712 11.25 7.01 7.99
CA GLU A 712 12.58 7.51 8.32
C GLU A 712 12.64 8.11 9.74
N GLY A 713 11.53 8.73 10.19
CA GLY A 713 11.42 9.34 11.52
C GLY A 713 11.62 8.35 12.68
N GLU A 714 11.42 7.05 12.47
CA GLU A 714 11.70 6.04 13.50
C GLU A 714 13.22 5.82 13.70
N ILE A 715 14.01 5.95 12.63
CA ILE A 715 15.47 5.76 12.68
C ILE A 715 16.16 7.05 13.12
N ARG A 716 15.81 8.19 12.50
CA ARG A 716 16.43 9.52 12.75
C ARG A 716 15.74 10.33 13.85
N GLY A 717 14.62 9.87 14.38
CA GLY A 717 13.83 10.64 15.35
C GLY A 717 13.02 11.77 14.71
N HIS A 718 12.26 12.45 15.56
CA HIS A 718 11.39 13.55 15.16
C HIS A 718 11.96 14.89 15.65
N ARG A 719 11.68 15.97 14.91
CA ARG A 719 12.06 17.31 15.34
C ARG A 719 11.32 17.67 16.64
N ARG A 720 12.01 18.35 17.56
CA ARG A 720 11.49 18.82 18.86
C ARG A 720 10.21 19.67 18.79
N THR A 721 9.86 20.19 17.61
CA THR A 721 8.66 20.99 17.35
C THR A 721 7.37 20.17 17.33
N TYR A 722 7.45 18.85 17.13
CA TYR A 722 6.26 17.99 17.12
C TYR A 722 5.86 17.60 18.55
N VAL A 723 4.55 17.61 18.81
CA VAL A 723 3.96 17.10 20.06
C VAL A 723 4.29 15.61 20.19
N ALA A 724 4.81 15.19 21.35
CA ALA A 724 5.35 13.84 21.59
C ALA A 724 6.55 13.43 20.70
N SER A 725 7.35 14.40 20.23
CA SER A 725 8.62 14.11 19.56
C SER A 725 9.62 13.42 20.49
N GLY A 726 10.35 12.46 19.94
CA GLY A 726 11.41 11.74 20.63
C GLY A 726 12.57 11.38 19.70
N PRO A 727 13.69 10.95 20.28
CA PRO A 727 14.86 10.51 19.52
C PRO A 727 14.60 9.19 18.80
N GLY A 728 15.34 8.95 17.71
CA GLY A 728 15.22 7.74 16.91
C GLY A 728 15.72 6.48 17.61
N LEU A 729 15.38 5.33 17.05
CA LEU A 729 15.72 4.00 17.60
C LEU A 729 17.22 3.83 17.86
N ILE A 730 18.08 4.43 17.02
CA ILE A 730 19.54 4.33 17.15
C ILE A 730 20.03 5.04 18.42
N VAL A 731 19.57 6.26 18.68
CA VAL A 731 19.94 7.02 19.88
C VAL A 731 19.35 6.37 21.14
N GLN A 732 18.13 5.85 21.06
CA GLN A 732 17.52 5.10 22.17
C GLN A 732 18.32 3.84 22.51
N ALA A 733 18.77 3.10 21.49
CA ALA A 733 19.62 1.93 21.65
C ALA A 733 20.97 2.28 22.28
N LEU A 734 21.58 3.39 21.87
CA LEU A 734 22.85 3.87 22.42
C LEU A 734 22.73 4.25 23.90
N ARG A 735 21.64 4.94 24.29
CA ARG A 735 21.34 5.24 25.70
C ARG A 735 21.21 3.96 26.53
N LYS A 736 20.45 2.97 26.05
CA LYS A 736 20.24 1.69 26.75
C LYS A 736 21.53 0.90 26.93
N ALA A 737 22.43 0.97 25.95
CA ALA A 737 23.71 0.28 26.02
C ALA A 737 24.69 0.91 27.03
N GLY A 738 24.59 2.22 27.28
CA GLY A 738 25.41 2.95 28.26
C GLY A 738 26.91 3.06 27.91
N ARG A 739 27.34 2.52 26.76
CA ARG A 739 28.71 2.62 26.22
C ARG A 739 28.67 3.07 24.76
N CYS A 740 29.79 3.63 24.30
CA CYS A 740 29.96 4.11 22.92
C CYS A 740 30.37 3.01 21.92
N ASP A 741 30.74 1.83 22.40
CA ASP A 741 31.16 0.67 21.59
C ASP A 741 30.21 -0.55 21.65
N PRO A 742 28.87 -0.40 21.59
CA PRO A 742 27.95 -1.52 21.66
C PRO A 742 27.96 -2.36 20.38
N VAL A 743 27.43 -3.57 20.50
CA VAL A 743 27.03 -4.41 19.36
C VAL A 743 25.54 -4.20 19.10
N PHE A 744 25.21 -3.64 17.94
CA PHE A 744 23.83 -3.46 17.49
C PHE A 744 23.42 -4.59 16.56
N LEU A 745 22.37 -5.32 16.96
CA LEU A 745 21.72 -6.30 16.12
C LEU A 745 20.48 -5.67 15.47
N LEU A 746 20.56 -5.41 14.16
CA LEU A 746 19.47 -4.98 13.31
C LEU A 746 18.67 -6.20 12.84
N ASP A 747 17.54 -6.45 13.49
CA ASP A 747 16.69 -7.63 13.28
C ASP A 747 15.65 -7.39 12.20
N GLU A 748 15.42 -8.37 11.33
CA GLU A 748 14.44 -8.32 10.22
C GLU A 748 14.63 -7.17 9.20
N ILE A 749 15.87 -6.94 8.74
CA ILE A 749 16.18 -5.90 7.73
C ILE A 749 15.47 -6.15 6.38
N ASP A 750 15.11 -7.40 6.12
CA ASP A 750 14.38 -7.87 4.94
C ASP A 750 12.89 -7.45 4.92
N LYS A 751 12.36 -6.99 6.06
CA LYS A 751 10.97 -6.54 6.22
C LYS A 751 10.81 -5.02 6.23
N ILE A 752 11.89 -4.31 5.92
CA ILE A 752 11.86 -2.86 5.72
C ILE A 752 11.27 -2.64 4.34
N GLY A 753 10.08 -2.06 4.24
CA GLY A 753 9.42 -2.05 2.95
C GLY A 753 8.17 -1.19 2.81
N GLY A 754 8.03 -0.72 1.57
CA GLY A 754 6.93 0.07 1.03
C GLY A 754 7.30 1.54 1.03
N SER A 755 7.66 2.09 -0.15
CA SER A 755 7.85 3.53 -0.34
C SER A 755 6.58 4.27 0.06
N ASN A 756 6.52 4.72 1.30
CA ASN A 756 5.47 5.58 1.78
C ASN A 756 5.90 7.03 1.57
N PHE A 757 4.92 7.92 1.48
CA PHE A 757 5.11 9.34 1.14
C PHE A 757 6.02 10.12 2.12
N HIS A 758 6.50 9.51 3.22
CA HIS A 758 7.20 10.17 4.33
C HIS A 758 8.72 9.93 4.37
N GLY A 759 9.29 9.20 3.40
CA GLY A 759 10.74 8.98 3.30
C GLY A 759 11.09 7.51 3.08
N ASP A 760 12.34 7.22 2.73
CA ASP A 760 12.84 5.86 2.58
C ASP A 760 13.67 5.47 3.83
N PRO A 761 13.15 4.60 4.71
CA PRO A 761 13.89 4.14 5.90
C PRO A 761 15.19 3.42 5.51
N SER A 762 15.28 2.86 4.31
CA SER A 762 16.51 2.23 3.79
C SER A 762 17.63 3.25 3.60
N ALA A 763 17.29 4.48 3.18
CA ALA A 763 18.25 5.56 3.01
C ALA A 763 18.82 6.04 4.36
N ALA A 764 17.99 6.10 5.40
CA ALA A 764 18.45 6.42 6.76
C ALA A 764 19.36 5.32 7.33
N LEU A 765 19.06 4.05 7.06
CA LEU A 765 19.96 2.95 7.43
C LEU A 765 21.27 2.98 6.66
N LEU A 766 21.27 3.40 5.40
CA LEU A 766 22.50 3.56 4.65
C LEU A 766 23.44 4.56 5.32
N GLU A 767 22.94 5.70 5.82
CA GLU A 767 23.75 6.67 6.56
C GLU A 767 24.31 6.09 7.87
N VAL A 768 23.49 5.34 8.62
CA VAL A 768 23.89 4.69 9.89
C VAL A 768 24.95 3.62 9.66
N LEU A 769 24.80 2.84 8.58
CA LEU A 769 25.67 1.72 8.26
C LEU A 769 26.92 2.14 7.48
N ASP A 770 26.91 3.30 6.79
CA ASP A 770 28.06 3.78 6.03
C ASP A 770 29.24 4.12 6.95
N PRO A 771 30.39 3.43 6.84
CA PRO A 771 31.58 3.83 7.57
C PRO A 771 32.10 5.23 7.23
N GLU A 772 31.68 5.81 6.10
CA GLU A 772 32.05 7.18 5.71
C GLU A 772 31.10 8.24 6.26
N GLN A 773 29.88 7.88 6.71
CA GLN A 773 28.87 8.86 7.17
C GLN A 773 28.49 8.68 8.65
N ASN A 774 28.64 7.48 9.20
CA ASN A 774 28.19 7.12 10.54
C ASN A 774 28.86 7.90 11.68
N HIS A 775 30.00 8.53 11.43
CA HIS A 775 30.69 9.40 12.41
C HIS A 775 30.03 10.77 12.57
N THR A 776 29.17 11.16 11.64
CA THR A 776 28.41 12.44 11.61
C THR A 776 26.91 12.20 11.55
N PHE A 777 26.42 11.06 12.05
CA PHE A 777 25.00 10.74 12.04
C PHE A 777 24.19 11.79 12.80
N ASN A 778 23.20 12.39 12.14
CA ASN A 778 22.41 13.46 12.74
C ASN A 778 20.97 13.01 13.03
N ASP A 779 20.65 12.85 14.30
CA ASP A 779 19.29 12.62 14.78
C ASP A 779 18.50 13.95 14.84
N HIS A 780 17.28 13.98 14.30
CA HIS A 780 16.44 15.18 14.20
C HIS A 780 16.01 15.74 15.56
N TYR A 781 15.96 14.90 16.60
CA TYR A 781 15.59 15.31 17.96
C TYR A 781 16.79 15.91 18.69
N ILE A 782 17.94 15.20 18.67
CA ILE A 782 19.17 15.64 19.35
C ILE A 782 19.82 16.82 18.63
N ASN A 783 19.86 16.78 17.30
CA ASN A 783 20.44 17.78 16.40
C ASN A 783 21.90 18.14 16.74
N VAL A 784 22.66 17.14 17.17
CA VAL A 784 24.11 17.16 17.40
C VAL A 784 24.65 15.87 16.74
N PRO A 785 25.73 15.95 15.94
CA PRO A 785 26.28 14.77 15.27
C PRO A 785 26.72 13.71 16.29
N VAL A 786 26.14 12.51 16.19
CA VAL A 786 26.46 11.35 17.02
C VAL A 786 27.45 10.47 16.26
N ASP A 787 28.59 10.17 16.88
CA ASP A 787 29.60 9.30 16.31
C ASP A 787 29.27 7.83 16.58
N LEU A 788 28.85 7.10 15.54
CA LEU A 788 28.56 5.67 15.58
C LEU A 788 29.73 4.80 15.07
N SER A 789 30.90 5.38 14.81
CA SER A 789 32.02 4.66 14.19
C SER A 789 32.56 3.50 15.03
N GLN A 790 32.37 3.53 16.36
CA GLN A 790 32.81 2.47 17.29
C GLN A 790 31.78 1.34 17.48
N VAL A 791 30.56 1.54 16.98
CA VAL A 791 29.46 0.58 17.06
C VAL A 791 29.72 -0.57 16.08
N LEU A 792 29.52 -1.81 16.55
CA LEU A 792 29.57 -2.98 15.68
C LEU A 792 28.15 -3.33 15.20
N PHE A 793 27.91 -3.26 13.90
CA PHE A 793 26.61 -3.59 13.32
C PHE A 793 26.55 -5.05 12.85
N ILE A 794 25.49 -5.75 13.26
CA ILE A 794 25.12 -7.08 12.80
C ILE A 794 23.67 -7.01 12.31
N CYS A 795 23.42 -7.45 11.10
CA CYS A 795 22.09 -7.48 10.49
C CYS A 795 21.58 -8.92 10.44
N THR A 796 20.26 -9.10 10.49
CA THR A 796 19.62 -10.39 10.23
C THR A 796 18.48 -10.27 9.24
N ALA A 797 18.32 -11.30 8.43
CA ALA A 797 17.27 -11.42 7.42
C ALA A 797 16.78 -12.86 7.30
N ASN A 798 15.58 -13.04 6.76
CA ASN A 798 15.08 -14.37 6.39
C ASN A 798 15.29 -14.67 4.91
N SER A 799 15.17 -13.65 4.04
CA SER A 799 15.47 -13.76 2.61
C SER A 799 16.39 -12.61 2.16
N LEU A 800 17.19 -12.86 1.11
CA LEU A 800 17.99 -11.84 0.44
C LEU A 800 17.20 -11.04 -0.59
N GLU A 801 16.12 -11.61 -1.13
CA GLU A 801 15.40 -11.06 -2.29
C GLU A 801 14.71 -9.73 -2.00
N THR A 802 14.34 -9.47 -0.75
CA THR A 802 13.61 -8.25 -0.35
C THR A 802 14.54 -7.13 0.14
N ILE A 803 15.84 -7.38 0.26
CA ILE A 803 16.82 -6.38 0.72
C ILE A 803 17.26 -5.52 -0.47
N SER A 804 17.40 -4.20 -0.26
CA SER A 804 17.88 -3.31 -1.32
C SER A 804 19.35 -3.60 -1.70
N GLY A 805 19.65 -3.54 -3.00
CA GLY A 805 21.01 -3.74 -3.52
C GLY A 805 22.08 -2.90 -2.82
N PRO A 806 21.88 -1.58 -2.59
CA PRO A 806 22.87 -0.74 -1.91
C PRO A 806 23.19 -1.17 -0.48
N LEU A 807 22.24 -1.75 0.26
CA LEU A 807 22.48 -2.29 1.60
C LEU A 807 23.23 -3.62 1.53
N LEU A 808 22.86 -4.48 0.57
CA LEU A 808 23.46 -5.79 0.40
C LEU A 808 24.95 -5.70 0.02
N ASP A 809 25.32 -4.77 -0.85
CA ASP A 809 26.72 -4.54 -1.28
C ASP A 809 27.66 -4.17 -0.12
N ARG A 810 27.11 -3.63 0.97
CA ARG A 810 27.86 -3.22 2.17
C ARG A 810 27.94 -4.31 3.23
N CYS A 811 27.21 -5.41 3.04
CA CYS A 811 27.10 -6.49 4.02
C CYS A 811 27.87 -7.73 3.57
N GLU A 812 28.54 -8.36 4.52
CA GLU A 812 29.09 -9.71 4.38
C GLU A 812 28.01 -10.74 4.74
N VAL A 813 27.52 -11.46 3.73
CA VAL A 813 26.44 -12.43 3.88
C VAL A 813 26.95 -13.74 4.50
N VAL A 814 26.31 -14.16 5.58
CA VAL A 814 26.53 -15.45 6.23
C VAL A 814 25.20 -16.20 6.27
N GLN A 815 25.11 -17.27 5.49
CA GLN A 815 23.87 -18.05 5.34
C GLN A 815 23.80 -19.18 6.37
N LEU A 816 22.76 -19.17 7.19
CA LEU A 816 22.38 -20.22 8.13
C LEU A 816 21.34 -21.13 7.48
N SER A 817 21.61 -22.42 7.48
CA SER A 817 20.63 -23.43 7.08
C SER A 817 19.78 -23.89 8.26
N GLY A 818 18.68 -24.59 7.94
CA GLY A 818 17.96 -25.40 8.93
C GLY A 818 18.81 -26.51 9.53
N TYR A 819 18.30 -27.09 10.60
CA TYR A 819 18.94 -28.17 11.35
C TYR A 819 18.38 -29.54 10.95
N THR A 820 19.21 -30.58 11.01
CA THR A 820 18.76 -31.98 10.95
C THR A 820 18.05 -32.38 12.24
N TYR A 821 17.26 -33.46 12.25
CA TYR A 821 16.60 -33.90 13.48
C TYR A 821 17.60 -34.26 14.57
N ASP A 822 18.72 -34.91 14.24
CA ASP A 822 19.77 -35.22 15.21
C ASP A 822 20.39 -33.94 15.81
N GLU A 823 20.67 -32.93 14.98
CA GLU A 823 21.12 -31.62 15.46
C GLU A 823 20.06 -30.98 16.37
N LYS A 824 18.78 -31.02 15.99
CA LYS A 824 17.68 -30.50 16.83
C LYS A 824 17.59 -31.21 18.17
N MET A 825 17.83 -32.52 18.22
CA MET A 825 17.85 -33.30 19.47
C MET A 825 18.98 -32.86 20.38
N HIS A 826 20.19 -32.66 19.83
CA HIS A 826 21.32 -32.12 20.59
C HIS A 826 21.06 -30.70 21.09
N ILE A 827 20.49 -29.83 20.24
CA ILE A 827 20.13 -28.45 20.59
C ILE A 827 19.05 -28.44 21.68
N ALA A 828 18.03 -29.29 21.55
CA ALA A 828 16.94 -29.40 22.51
C ALA A 828 17.45 -29.77 23.90
N ARG A 829 18.31 -30.78 23.99
CA ARG A 829 18.87 -31.26 25.27
C ARG A 829 19.82 -30.27 25.92
N ARG A 830 20.75 -29.71 25.13
CA ARG A 830 21.83 -28.88 25.67
C ARG A 830 21.39 -27.45 25.96
N PHE A 831 20.44 -26.91 25.18
CA PHE A 831 20.08 -25.50 25.24
C PHE A 831 18.60 -25.26 25.54
N LEU A 832 17.67 -25.87 24.78
CA LEU A 832 16.25 -25.51 24.87
C LEU A 832 15.60 -25.99 26.17
N LEU A 833 15.85 -27.25 26.56
CA LEU A 833 15.27 -27.83 27.77
C LEU A 833 15.76 -27.09 29.03
N PRO A 834 17.07 -26.88 29.28
CA PRO A 834 17.52 -26.10 30.43
C PRO A 834 16.98 -24.66 30.44
N LYS A 835 16.90 -24.04 29.26
CA LYS A 835 16.35 -22.68 29.11
C LYS A 835 14.86 -22.63 29.47
N GLN A 836 14.06 -23.59 28.99
CA GLN A 836 12.63 -23.67 29.31
C GLN A 836 12.40 -24.02 30.78
N LEU A 837 13.19 -24.92 31.37
CA LEU A 837 13.09 -25.22 32.80
C LEU A 837 13.34 -23.98 33.65
N LYS A 838 14.42 -23.23 33.36
CA LYS A 838 14.72 -21.97 34.06
C LYS A 838 13.61 -20.92 33.89
N GLN A 839 13.02 -20.79 32.69
CA GLN A 839 11.93 -19.85 32.43
C GLN A 839 10.64 -20.20 33.18
N ASN A 840 10.37 -21.48 33.38
CA ASN A 840 9.19 -21.96 34.11
C ASN A 840 9.48 -22.22 35.60
N GLY A 841 10.67 -21.86 36.11
CA GLY A 841 11.03 -22.03 37.52
C GLY A 841 11.24 -23.49 37.96
N MET A 842 11.49 -24.41 37.03
CA MET A 842 11.71 -25.82 37.32
C MET A 842 13.20 -26.20 37.36
N HIS A 843 13.53 -27.19 38.18
CA HIS A 843 14.85 -27.80 38.25
C HIS A 843 14.97 -29.02 37.32
N ALA A 844 16.20 -29.39 36.94
CA ALA A 844 16.48 -30.52 36.05
C ALA A 844 16.05 -31.89 36.63
N ASP A 845 15.91 -31.98 37.96
CA ASP A 845 15.48 -33.20 38.65
C ASP A 845 13.96 -33.37 38.62
N GLN A 846 13.21 -32.28 38.40
CA GLN A 846 11.75 -32.28 38.41
C GLN A 846 11.17 -32.69 37.05
N VAL A 847 11.85 -32.41 35.93
CA VAL A 847 11.37 -32.78 34.58
C VAL A 847 12.50 -33.31 33.72
N GLN A 848 12.35 -34.55 33.28
CA GLN A 848 13.26 -35.23 32.36
C GLN A 848 12.47 -35.79 31.17
N ILE A 849 12.73 -35.24 29.98
CA ILE A 849 12.11 -35.75 28.75
C ILE A 849 13.02 -36.80 28.13
N THR A 850 12.48 -38.00 27.91
CA THR A 850 13.22 -39.13 27.32
C THR A 850 13.64 -38.85 25.87
N GLN A 851 14.66 -39.57 25.36
CA GLN A 851 15.09 -39.43 23.95
C GLN A 851 13.98 -39.70 22.95
N PRO A 852 13.21 -40.80 23.09
CA PRO A 852 12.15 -41.10 22.14
C PRO A 852 11.06 -40.03 22.18
N ALA A 853 10.65 -39.58 23.37
CA ALA A 853 9.68 -38.50 23.51
C ALA A 853 10.15 -37.19 22.86
N LEU A 854 11.39 -36.76 23.09
CA LEU A 854 11.95 -35.57 22.42
C LEU A 854 11.97 -35.72 20.90
N MET A 855 12.28 -36.91 20.38
CA MET A 855 12.27 -37.18 18.95
C MET A 855 10.84 -37.08 18.41
N THR A 856 9.86 -37.66 19.09
CA THR A 856 8.44 -37.56 18.72
C THR A 856 7.95 -36.12 18.75
N ILE A 857 8.35 -35.31 19.73
CA ILE A 857 8.06 -33.87 19.74
C ILE A 857 8.63 -33.21 18.47
N ALA A 858 9.90 -33.49 18.15
CA ALA A 858 10.56 -32.91 16.99
C ALA A 858 9.95 -33.37 15.64
N THR A 859 9.46 -34.62 15.53
CA THR A 859 8.96 -35.17 14.27
C THR A 859 7.45 -35.04 14.09
N ARG A 860 6.65 -35.22 15.15
CA ARG A 860 5.17 -35.28 15.10
C ARG A 860 4.46 -34.04 15.64
N TYR A 861 5.17 -33.21 16.41
CA TYR A 861 4.66 -31.97 16.99
C TYR A 861 5.40 -30.71 16.53
N THR A 862 6.32 -30.84 15.56
CA THR A 862 6.91 -29.68 14.90
C THR A 862 7.17 -29.93 13.42
N ARG A 863 6.93 -28.91 12.59
CA ARG A 863 7.31 -28.91 11.17
C ARG A 863 7.88 -27.55 10.80
N GLU A 864 9.20 -27.43 10.88
CA GLU A 864 9.96 -26.21 10.57
C GLU A 864 11.43 -26.53 10.33
N ALA A 865 12.18 -25.64 9.69
CA ALA A 865 13.64 -25.79 9.52
C ALA A 865 14.43 -25.47 10.82
N GLY A 866 13.95 -24.54 11.63
CA GLY A 866 14.56 -24.11 12.90
C GLY A 866 14.10 -24.92 14.12
N VAL A 867 14.25 -24.32 15.30
CA VAL A 867 13.85 -24.92 16.60
C VAL A 867 12.86 -24.05 17.41
N ARG A 868 12.19 -23.08 16.79
CA ARG A 868 11.26 -22.18 17.48
C ARG A 868 9.98 -22.88 17.94
N SER A 869 9.37 -23.69 17.08
CA SER A 869 8.21 -24.54 17.42
C SER A 869 8.60 -25.66 18.36
N LEU A 870 9.81 -26.20 18.22
CA LEU A 870 10.36 -27.18 19.17
C LEU A 870 10.53 -26.60 20.57
N GLU A 871 11.10 -25.41 20.69
CA GLU A 871 11.20 -24.69 21.97
C GLU A 871 9.81 -24.45 22.59
N ARG A 872 8.82 -24.07 21.77
CA ARG A 872 7.43 -23.88 22.24
C ARG A 872 6.78 -25.16 22.75
N ALA A 873 6.98 -26.28 22.03
CA ALA A 873 6.43 -27.58 22.42
C ALA A 873 7.08 -28.10 23.70
N ILE A 874 8.41 -28.01 23.82
CA ILE A 874 9.13 -28.34 25.06
C ILE A 874 8.66 -27.45 26.21
N GLY A 875 8.46 -26.15 25.97
CA GLY A 875 7.93 -25.23 26.96
C GLY A 875 6.49 -25.57 27.39
N ALA A 876 5.66 -26.12 26.50
CA ALA A 876 4.33 -26.60 26.86
C ALA A 876 4.38 -27.84 27.76
N VAL A 877 5.26 -28.80 27.45
CA VAL A 877 5.52 -29.96 28.32
C VAL A 877 6.03 -29.53 29.69
N ALA A 878 6.99 -28.59 29.74
CA ALA A 878 7.52 -28.06 30.98
C ALA A 878 6.44 -27.35 31.82
N ARG A 879 5.58 -26.52 31.19
CA ARG A 879 4.47 -25.88 31.90
C ARG A 879 3.45 -26.89 32.43
N TYR A 880 3.12 -27.91 31.66
CA TYR A 880 2.21 -28.96 32.10
C TYR A 880 2.75 -29.69 33.34
N LYS A 881 4.03 -30.10 33.29
CA LYS A 881 4.69 -30.74 34.43
C LYS A 881 4.89 -29.81 35.62
N ALA A 882 5.00 -28.50 35.40
CA ALA A 882 5.02 -27.51 36.47
C ALA A 882 3.68 -27.44 37.22
N VAL A 883 2.56 -27.55 36.50
CA VAL A 883 1.21 -27.64 37.11
C VAL A 883 1.08 -28.93 37.91
N GLU A 884 1.44 -30.07 37.32
CA GLU A 884 1.41 -31.37 38.01
C GLU A 884 2.28 -31.39 39.28
N TRP A 885 3.45 -30.73 39.23
CA TRP A 885 4.32 -30.56 40.39
C TRP A 885 3.71 -29.65 41.47
N ALA A 886 3.12 -28.52 41.07
CA ALA A 886 2.48 -27.60 42.00
C ALA A 886 1.30 -28.27 42.72
N GLU A 887 0.47 -29.00 41.99
CA GLU A 887 -0.64 -29.79 42.57
C GLU A 887 -0.13 -30.84 43.55
N HIS A 888 0.97 -31.54 43.22
CA HIS A 888 1.58 -32.51 44.13
C HIS A 888 2.08 -31.87 45.43
N VAL A 889 2.79 -30.75 45.35
CA VAL A 889 3.30 -30.00 46.53
C VAL A 889 2.15 -29.48 47.40
N ASP A 890 1.06 -29.01 46.80
CA ASP A 890 -0.12 -28.53 47.54
C ASP A 890 -0.87 -29.68 48.25
N MET A 891 -0.79 -30.91 47.71
CA MET A 891 -1.42 -32.10 48.29
C MET A 891 -0.62 -32.77 49.41
N ASP A 892 0.70 -32.53 49.51
CA ASP A 892 1.55 -33.06 50.59
C ASP A 892 1.14 -32.56 52.00
N GLY A 893 0.27 -31.55 52.10
CA GLY A 893 -0.30 -31.04 53.36
C GLY A 893 -1.62 -31.68 53.81
N VAL A 894 -2.32 -32.44 52.96
CA VAL A 894 -3.63 -33.04 53.26
C VAL A 894 -3.62 -34.50 52.84
N ALA A 895 -3.44 -35.38 53.83
CA ALA A 895 -3.68 -36.83 53.81
C ALA A 895 -3.75 -37.51 52.42
N ALA A 896 -2.58 -38.02 51.97
CA ALA A 896 -2.40 -39.18 51.10
C ALA A 896 -3.58 -39.53 50.17
N SER A 897 -3.65 -38.86 49.03
CA SER A 897 -4.29 -39.43 47.84
C SER A 897 -3.23 -39.77 46.78
N SER A 898 -3.49 -40.84 46.05
CA SER A 898 -2.54 -41.77 45.46
C SER A 898 -2.09 -41.41 44.04
N THR A 899 -1.42 -40.28 43.85
CA THR A 899 -0.73 -39.98 42.59
C THR A 899 0.68 -39.50 42.89
N SER A 900 1.64 -40.42 42.82
CA SER A 900 3.06 -40.10 42.90
C SER A 900 3.47 -39.30 41.66
N TYR A 901 4.01 -38.10 41.86
CA TYR A 901 4.56 -37.30 40.76
C TYR A 901 5.68 -38.06 40.03
N SER A 902 5.55 -38.22 38.71
CA SER A 902 6.62 -38.76 37.88
C SER A 902 7.36 -37.62 37.16
N PRO A 903 8.67 -37.44 37.41
CA PRO A 903 9.47 -36.43 36.74
C PRO A 903 9.81 -36.82 35.29
N ILE A 904 9.66 -38.08 34.90
CA ILE A 904 10.05 -38.59 33.58
C ILE A 904 8.86 -38.48 32.63
N VAL A 905 9.07 -37.85 31.46
CA VAL A 905 8.09 -37.77 30.36
C VAL A 905 8.43 -38.82 29.30
N GLU A 906 7.55 -39.80 29.17
CA GLU A 906 7.64 -40.85 28.15
C GLU A 906 6.83 -40.51 26.90
N ASP A 907 7.07 -41.26 25.80
CA ASP A 907 6.43 -41.02 24.51
C ASP A 907 4.90 -41.18 24.57
N SER A 908 4.41 -42.14 25.35
CA SER A 908 2.98 -42.40 25.54
C SER A 908 2.22 -41.29 26.26
N GLU A 909 2.92 -40.47 27.05
CA GLU A 909 2.30 -39.37 27.80
C GLU A 909 2.14 -38.11 26.96
N LEU A 910 2.86 -37.99 25.83
CA LEU A 910 2.87 -36.79 25.00
C LEU A 910 1.50 -36.44 24.44
N GLU A 911 0.70 -37.43 24.06
CA GLU A 911 -0.65 -37.19 23.54
C GLU A 911 -1.59 -36.61 24.61
N GLY A 912 -1.43 -37.02 25.87
CA GLY A 912 -2.16 -36.44 26.99
C GLY A 912 -1.74 -35.00 27.31
N ILE A 913 -0.46 -34.68 27.10
CA ILE A 913 0.12 -33.37 27.44
C ILE A 913 -0.07 -32.34 26.31
N LEU A 914 0.30 -32.70 25.08
CA LEU A 914 0.32 -31.82 23.91
C LEU A 914 -0.91 -31.96 23.02
N GLY A 915 -1.76 -32.96 23.30
CA GLY A 915 -2.87 -33.37 22.45
C GLY A 915 -2.43 -34.31 21.32
N ILE A 916 -3.37 -34.63 20.44
CA ILE A 916 -3.13 -35.48 19.27
C ILE A 916 -2.03 -34.85 18.39
N ALA A 917 -1.12 -35.69 17.90
CA ALA A 917 -0.07 -35.28 16.98
C ALA A 917 -0.65 -34.50 15.79
N ARG A 918 -0.08 -33.32 15.51
CA ARG A 918 -0.54 -32.44 14.42
C ARG A 918 -0.02 -32.88 13.06
N TRP A 919 1.14 -33.53 13.07
CA TRP A 919 1.78 -34.04 11.88
C TRP A 919 1.92 -35.55 12.05
N ASP A 920 1.27 -36.26 11.15
CA ASP A 920 1.66 -37.64 10.91
C ASP A 920 3.08 -37.64 10.33
N PRO A 921 3.88 -38.67 10.60
CA PRO A 921 5.04 -38.93 9.77
C PRO A 921 4.54 -39.14 8.33
N GLU A 922 4.54 -38.06 7.53
CA GLU A 922 4.30 -38.15 6.10
C GLU A 922 5.26 -39.22 5.53
N GLU A 923 4.74 -40.09 4.66
CA GLU A 923 5.49 -40.94 3.73
C GLU A 923 6.06 -42.27 4.24
N ARG A 924 5.29 -43.04 5.01
CA ARG A 924 5.49 -44.51 5.04
C ARG A 924 4.57 -45.29 4.10
N GLU A 925 3.41 -44.76 3.74
CA GLU A 925 2.56 -45.36 2.69
C GLU A 925 3.00 -44.86 1.30
N ARG A 926 4.29 -45.05 0.98
CA ARG A 926 4.75 -44.91 -0.40
C ARG A 926 4.49 -46.22 -1.10
N GLU A 927 3.65 -46.19 -2.13
CA GLU A 927 3.31 -47.37 -2.90
C GLU A 927 4.02 -47.39 -4.25
N GLU A 928 4.61 -48.53 -4.59
CA GLU A 928 5.16 -48.77 -5.92
C GLU A 928 4.02 -48.98 -6.94
N ARG A 929 3.55 -47.88 -7.54
CA ARG A 929 2.50 -47.89 -8.56
C ARG A 929 3.01 -47.40 -9.92
N ARG A 930 2.40 -47.93 -10.97
CA ARG A 930 2.60 -47.47 -12.35
C ARG A 930 2.17 -46.00 -12.45
N GLY A 931 3.00 -45.16 -13.05
CA GLY A 931 2.72 -43.75 -13.27
C GLY A 931 2.92 -42.86 -12.04
N VAL A 932 3.49 -43.37 -10.94
CA VAL A 932 3.81 -42.59 -9.73
C VAL A 932 5.33 -42.51 -9.56
N VAL A 933 5.86 -41.30 -9.41
CA VAL A 933 7.30 -41.04 -9.22
C VAL A 933 7.51 -39.93 -8.20
N TYR A 934 8.50 -40.04 -7.32
CA TYR A 934 8.75 -39.02 -6.30
C TYR A 934 9.74 -37.94 -6.80
N GLY A 935 9.28 -36.69 -6.86
CA GLY A 935 10.09 -35.52 -7.15
C GLY A 935 10.53 -34.79 -5.89
N LEU A 936 11.67 -34.08 -5.95
CA LEU A 936 12.12 -33.20 -4.86
C LEU A 936 11.63 -31.76 -5.07
N VAL A 937 11.07 -31.16 -4.02
CA VAL A 937 10.50 -29.81 -4.05
C VAL A 937 11.06 -28.98 -2.90
N VAL A 938 11.10 -27.66 -3.08
CA VAL A 938 11.29 -26.69 -1.99
C VAL A 938 9.96 -25.97 -1.80
N MET A 939 9.39 -26.09 -0.60
CA MET A 939 8.15 -25.42 -0.20
C MET A 939 8.45 -24.01 0.33
N GLY A 940 7.40 -23.18 0.42
CA GLY A 940 7.52 -21.81 0.95
C GLY A 940 8.19 -21.79 2.32
N GLN A 941 9.20 -20.91 2.49
CA GLN A 941 10.18 -20.83 3.60
C GLN A 941 11.47 -21.63 3.44
N GLY A 942 11.74 -22.22 2.27
CA GLY A 942 13.01 -22.91 2.01
C GLY A 942 13.08 -24.29 2.66
N GLU A 943 11.95 -24.92 2.93
CA GLU A 943 11.90 -26.29 3.44
C GLU A 943 11.85 -27.26 2.25
N GLY A 944 12.78 -28.22 2.20
CA GLY A 944 12.70 -29.29 1.22
C GLY A 944 11.72 -30.38 1.62
N GLY A 945 11.04 -30.96 0.64
CA GLY A 945 10.21 -32.14 0.79
C GLY A 945 10.22 -32.97 -0.48
N ILE A 946 9.51 -34.11 -0.43
CA ILE A 946 9.24 -34.89 -1.63
C ILE A 946 7.78 -34.70 -2.04
N LEU A 947 7.50 -34.89 -3.32
CA LEU A 947 6.17 -34.74 -3.88
C LEU A 947 5.95 -35.87 -4.90
N PRO A 948 4.90 -36.70 -4.74
CA PRO A 948 4.56 -37.68 -5.76
C PRO A 948 4.04 -36.99 -7.02
N VAL A 949 4.57 -37.37 -8.17
CA VAL A 949 4.10 -37.01 -9.50
C VAL A 949 3.27 -38.18 -10.01
N GLU A 950 1.96 -37.97 -10.09
CA GLU A 950 1.00 -39.01 -10.45
C GLU A 950 0.53 -38.80 -11.88
N THR A 951 0.50 -39.89 -12.66
CA THR A 951 0.02 -39.88 -14.04
C THR A 951 -0.93 -41.05 -14.26
N ILE A 952 -2.07 -40.77 -14.90
CA ILE A 952 -3.07 -41.79 -15.26
C ILE A 952 -3.49 -41.62 -16.72
N ALA A 953 -3.77 -42.75 -17.37
CA ALA A 953 -4.35 -42.79 -18.70
C ALA A 953 -5.88 -42.87 -18.62
N VAL A 954 -6.55 -42.01 -19.37
CA VAL A 954 -8.02 -41.93 -19.47
C VAL A 954 -8.38 -42.13 -20.95
N PRO A 955 -9.49 -42.80 -21.31
CA PRO A 955 -9.92 -42.87 -22.71
C PRO A 955 -10.10 -41.47 -23.31
N GLY A 956 -9.49 -41.18 -24.46
CA GLY A 956 -9.43 -39.81 -24.97
C GLY A 956 -8.82 -39.62 -26.37
N SER A 957 -8.46 -38.38 -26.68
CA SER A 957 -8.01 -37.93 -28.00
C SER A 957 -6.49 -37.65 -28.11
N GLY A 958 -5.73 -37.82 -27.03
CA GLY A 958 -4.29 -37.54 -26.96
C GLY A 958 -3.92 -36.25 -26.21
N ARG A 959 -4.82 -35.71 -25.38
CA ARG A 959 -4.62 -34.46 -24.62
C ARG A 959 -3.92 -34.70 -23.28
N LEU A 960 -3.14 -33.71 -22.85
CA LEU A 960 -2.54 -33.66 -21.51
C LEU A 960 -3.39 -32.76 -20.60
N LYS A 961 -3.85 -33.31 -19.49
CA LYS A 961 -4.51 -32.56 -18.41
C LYS A 961 -3.57 -32.44 -17.23
N LEU A 962 -3.39 -31.22 -16.73
CA LEU A 962 -2.47 -30.90 -15.63
C LEU A 962 -3.27 -30.35 -14.44
N THR A 963 -3.15 -30.96 -13.25
CA THR A 963 -3.83 -30.49 -12.02
C THR A 963 -2.87 -30.47 -10.83
N GLY A 964 -3.16 -29.62 -9.83
CA GLY A 964 -2.33 -29.50 -8.62
C GLY A 964 -1.86 -28.09 -8.27
N SER A 965 -2.59 -27.06 -8.73
CA SER A 965 -2.24 -25.64 -8.57
C SER A 965 -0.85 -25.30 -9.10
N LEU A 966 -0.67 -25.64 -10.37
CA LEU A 966 0.59 -25.47 -11.10
C LEU A 966 0.67 -24.07 -11.71
N GLY A 967 1.81 -23.43 -11.55
CA GLY A 967 2.18 -22.23 -12.30
C GLY A 967 2.50 -22.54 -13.76
N GLU A 968 2.67 -21.49 -14.56
CA GLU A 968 2.87 -21.61 -16.01
C GLU A 968 4.18 -22.35 -16.35
N VAL A 969 5.26 -22.11 -15.59
CA VAL A 969 6.57 -22.74 -15.84
C VAL A 969 6.52 -24.26 -15.64
N ILE A 970 5.77 -24.73 -14.65
CA ILE A 970 5.57 -26.17 -14.43
C ILE A 970 4.67 -26.78 -15.51
N LYS A 971 3.64 -26.07 -15.97
CA LYS A 971 2.79 -26.56 -17.05
C LYS A 971 3.60 -26.75 -18.33
N GLU A 972 4.42 -25.77 -18.68
CA GLU A 972 5.36 -25.83 -19.79
C GLU A 972 6.34 -27.00 -19.63
N SER A 973 6.88 -27.20 -18.42
CA SER A 973 7.75 -28.36 -18.13
C SER A 973 7.07 -29.70 -18.37
N GLY A 974 5.77 -29.81 -18.04
CA GLY A 974 4.97 -31.00 -18.32
C GLY A 974 4.76 -31.24 -19.81
N GLU A 975 4.53 -30.18 -20.59
CA GLU A 975 4.41 -30.25 -22.05
C GLU A 975 5.74 -30.62 -22.72
N ILE A 976 6.86 -30.06 -22.26
CA ILE A 976 8.22 -30.41 -22.72
C ILE A 976 8.51 -31.89 -22.42
N ALA A 977 8.19 -32.34 -21.20
CA ALA A 977 8.36 -33.74 -20.80
C ALA A 977 7.58 -34.69 -21.70
N LEU A 978 6.30 -34.39 -21.96
CA LEU A 978 5.46 -35.21 -22.82
C LEU A 978 5.96 -35.19 -24.28
N SER A 979 6.35 -34.02 -24.78
CA SER A 979 6.89 -33.86 -26.15
C SER A 979 8.15 -34.69 -26.35
N TRP A 980 9.03 -34.71 -25.35
CA TRP A 980 10.23 -35.56 -25.38
C TRP A 980 9.87 -37.04 -25.44
N VAL A 981 8.92 -37.51 -24.61
CA VAL A 981 8.45 -38.90 -24.60
C VAL A 981 7.81 -39.30 -25.93
N LYS A 982 6.98 -38.42 -26.53
CA LYS A 982 6.39 -38.65 -27.86
C LYS A 982 7.47 -38.83 -28.93
N THR A 983 8.49 -37.99 -28.91
CA THR A 983 9.60 -38.03 -29.89
C THR A 983 10.41 -39.32 -29.77
N HIS A 984 10.60 -39.85 -28.56
CA HIS A 984 11.38 -41.07 -28.30
C HIS A 984 10.51 -42.33 -28.14
N ALA A 985 9.21 -42.25 -28.48
CA ALA A 985 8.28 -43.36 -28.31
C ALA A 985 8.67 -44.60 -29.12
N TYR A 986 9.18 -44.41 -30.34
CA TYR A 986 9.69 -45.48 -31.20
C TYR A 986 10.92 -46.18 -30.59
N ASP A 987 11.84 -45.39 -30.02
CA ASP A 987 13.08 -45.91 -29.42
C ASP A 987 12.81 -46.66 -28.11
N LEU A 988 11.80 -46.20 -27.35
CA LEU A 988 11.28 -46.84 -26.13
C LEU A 988 10.33 -48.02 -26.39
N CYS A 989 10.19 -48.44 -27.65
CA CYS A 989 9.29 -49.52 -28.07
C CYS A 989 7.80 -49.31 -27.68
N LEU A 990 7.37 -48.05 -27.53
CA LEU A 990 5.97 -47.67 -27.26
C LEU A 990 5.13 -47.66 -28.55
N THR A 991 5.75 -47.40 -29.69
CA THR A 991 5.10 -47.37 -31.01
C THR A 991 5.84 -48.22 -32.03
N GLU A 992 5.12 -48.76 -33.00
CA GLU A 992 5.72 -49.55 -34.07
C GLU A 992 6.45 -48.67 -35.08
N THR A 993 5.91 -47.47 -35.36
CA THR A 993 6.44 -46.49 -36.33
C THR A 993 6.69 -45.12 -35.69
N ARG A 994 7.62 -44.33 -36.28
CA ARG A 994 8.01 -43.00 -35.76
C ARG A 994 6.91 -41.94 -35.87
N LEU A 995 5.97 -42.10 -36.80
CA LEU A 995 4.88 -41.14 -37.06
C LEU A 995 3.62 -41.43 -36.25
N GLN A 996 3.56 -42.55 -35.56
CA GLN A 996 2.42 -42.94 -34.74
C GLN A 996 2.45 -42.21 -33.41
N ASP A 997 1.36 -41.52 -33.07
CA ASP A 997 1.23 -40.90 -31.73
C ASP A 997 1.01 -42.00 -30.67
N PRO A 998 1.88 -42.11 -29.65
CA PRO A 998 1.70 -43.07 -28.55
C PRO A 998 0.42 -42.84 -27.74
N LEU A 999 -0.21 -41.67 -27.85
CA LEU A 999 -1.44 -41.33 -27.12
C LEU A 999 -2.72 -41.52 -27.93
N LYS A 1000 -2.68 -42.18 -29.09
CA LYS A 1000 -3.88 -42.39 -29.92
C LYS A 1000 -4.94 -43.20 -29.14
N GLY A 1001 -6.06 -42.56 -28.79
CA GLY A 1001 -7.16 -43.17 -28.03
C GLY A 1001 -7.09 -43.00 -26.50
N ILE A 1002 -6.04 -42.33 -25.99
CA ILE A 1002 -5.86 -42.06 -24.55
C ILE A 1002 -5.50 -40.60 -24.30
N ASP A 1003 -6.13 -39.98 -23.30
CA ASP A 1003 -5.68 -38.73 -22.69
C ASP A 1003 -4.83 -39.06 -21.45
N VAL A 1004 -3.83 -38.22 -21.16
CA VAL A 1004 -2.99 -38.37 -19.98
C VAL A 1004 -3.33 -37.28 -18.99
N HIS A 1005 -3.62 -37.66 -17.75
CA HIS A 1005 -3.83 -36.72 -16.66
C HIS A 1005 -2.66 -36.83 -15.69
N LEU A 1006 -1.88 -35.76 -15.59
CA LEU A 1006 -0.82 -35.59 -14.60
C LEU A 1006 -1.34 -34.76 -13.42
N HIS A 1007 -1.20 -35.30 -12.22
CA HIS A 1007 -1.56 -34.67 -10.97
C HIS A 1007 -0.33 -34.51 -10.06
N LEU A 1008 -0.20 -33.32 -9.49
CA LEU A 1008 0.75 -33.03 -8.41
C LEU A 1008 -0.06 -32.65 -7.16
N PRO A 1009 -0.21 -33.55 -6.18
CA PRO A 1009 -1.05 -33.36 -5.00
C PRO A 1009 -0.60 -32.18 -4.13
N GLN A 1010 -1.41 -31.80 -3.13
CA GLN A 1010 -1.31 -30.54 -2.37
C GLN A 1010 -1.71 -29.32 -3.22
N GLY A 1011 -2.99 -29.25 -3.62
CA GLY A 1011 -3.54 -28.18 -4.47
C GLY A 1011 -3.67 -26.81 -3.78
N ALA A 1012 -3.45 -26.69 -2.47
CA ALA A 1012 -3.50 -25.38 -1.80
C ALA A 1012 -2.22 -24.56 -1.98
N GLN A 1013 -1.08 -25.20 -2.22
CA GLN A 1013 0.20 -24.53 -2.41
C GLN A 1013 0.51 -24.40 -3.90
N LYS A 1014 0.77 -23.16 -4.35
CA LYS A 1014 1.15 -22.91 -5.73
C LYS A 1014 2.54 -23.49 -5.99
N LYS A 1015 2.65 -24.38 -6.97
CA LYS A 1015 3.92 -24.99 -7.38
C LYS A 1015 4.39 -24.33 -8.66
N ASP A 1016 5.55 -23.69 -8.63
CA ASP A 1016 6.11 -22.98 -9.77
C ASP A 1016 7.62 -23.24 -9.84
N GLY A 1017 8.14 -23.51 -11.03
CA GLY A 1017 9.55 -23.80 -11.27
C GLY A 1017 9.82 -25.09 -12.07
N PRO A 1018 10.82 -25.09 -12.98
CA PRO A 1018 10.97 -26.14 -13.98
C PRO A 1018 11.62 -27.44 -13.44
N SER A 1019 11.93 -27.48 -12.15
CA SER A 1019 12.76 -28.53 -11.55
C SER A 1019 12.12 -29.92 -11.43
N ALA A 1020 10.86 -30.07 -11.83
CA ALA A 1020 10.11 -31.33 -11.84
C ALA A 1020 10.17 -32.06 -13.19
N GLY A 1021 10.82 -31.50 -14.22
CA GLY A 1021 10.85 -32.07 -15.57
C GLY A 1021 11.27 -33.54 -15.62
N VAL A 1022 12.38 -33.90 -14.96
CA VAL A 1022 12.87 -35.29 -14.91
C VAL A 1022 11.85 -36.25 -14.27
N ALA A 1023 11.21 -35.82 -13.18
CA ALA A 1023 10.21 -36.62 -12.48
C ALA A 1023 8.95 -36.84 -13.34
N MET A 1024 8.48 -35.80 -14.04
CA MET A 1024 7.35 -35.88 -14.96
C MET A 1024 7.64 -36.81 -16.15
N THR A 1025 8.83 -36.73 -16.74
CA THR A 1025 9.23 -37.65 -17.81
C THR A 1025 9.26 -39.10 -17.34
N CYS A 1026 9.83 -39.36 -16.15
CA CYS A 1026 9.82 -40.72 -15.58
C CYS A 1026 8.40 -41.21 -15.28
N ALA A 1027 7.50 -40.34 -14.82
CA ALA A 1027 6.09 -40.69 -14.59
C ALA A 1027 5.37 -41.06 -15.89
N PHE A 1028 5.55 -40.28 -16.97
CA PHE A 1028 4.99 -40.61 -18.28
C PHE A 1028 5.56 -41.91 -18.85
N VAL A 1029 6.87 -42.13 -18.75
CA VAL A 1029 7.49 -43.39 -19.21
C VAL A 1029 6.98 -44.57 -18.38
N SER A 1030 6.88 -44.43 -17.05
CA SER A 1030 6.29 -45.43 -16.17
C SER A 1030 4.85 -45.75 -16.57
N LEU A 1031 4.04 -44.72 -16.84
CA LEU A 1031 2.67 -44.89 -17.28
C LEU A 1031 2.59 -45.61 -18.63
N LEU A 1032 3.41 -45.28 -19.62
CA LEU A 1032 3.28 -45.89 -20.96
C LEU A 1032 3.90 -47.29 -21.05
N THR A 1033 5.04 -47.52 -20.39
CA THR A 1033 5.75 -48.81 -20.43
C THR A 1033 5.22 -49.83 -19.42
N GLY A 1034 4.59 -49.37 -18.33
CA GLY A 1034 4.18 -50.21 -17.20
C GLY A 1034 5.30 -50.48 -16.18
N ALA A 1035 6.53 -50.03 -16.45
CA ALA A 1035 7.64 -50.13 -15.49
C ALA A 1035 7.39 -49.25 -14.27
N ARG A 1036 7.80 -49.71 -13.08
CA ARG A 1036 7.60 -48.98 -11.80
C ARG A 1036 8.92 -48.43 -11.30
N VAL A 1037 8.88 -47.26 -10.65
CA VAL A 1037 10.03 -46.66 -9.99
C VAL A 1037 10.00 -47.02 -8.50
N PRO A 1038 11.11 -47.52 -7.91
CA PRO A 1038 11.21 -47.79 -6.48
C PRO A 1038 10.88 -46.58 -5.61
N THR A 1039 10.22 -46.80 -4.46
CA THR A 1039 9.75 -45.74 -3.53
C THR A 1039 10.86 -45.05 -2.74
N ASN A 1040 12.06 -45.64 -2.73
CA ASN A 1040 13.27 -45.11 -2.10
C ASN A 1040 14.10 -44.21 -3.01
N ILE A 1041 13.59 -43.86 -4.20
CA ILE A 1041 14.24 -42.98 -5.18
C ILE A 1041 13.49 -41.66 -5.27
N ALA A 1042 14.22 -40.55 -5.20
CA ALA A 1042 13.69 -39.22 -5.51
C ALA A 1042 14.57 -38.49 -6.54
N MET A 1043 13.97 -37.58 -7.31
CA MET A 1043 14.68 -36.92 -8.41
C MET A 1043 14.29 -35.45 -8.56
N THR A 1044 15.21 -34.65 -9.09
CA THR A 1044 14.93 -33.28 -9.55
C THR A 1044 15.82 -32.94 -10.72
N GLY A 1045 15.33 -32.08 -11.61
CA GLY A 1045 16.05 -31.64 -12.78
C GLY A 1045 15.09 -31.00 -13.76
N GLU A 1046 15.51 -29.88 -14.33
CA GLU A 1046 14.85 -29.31 -15.50
C GLU A 1046 15.31 -30.08 -16.74
N ILE A 1047 14.42 -30.19 -17.71
CA ILE A 1047 14.68 -30.89 -18.98
C ILE A 1047 14.50 -29.93 -20.14
N THR A 1048 15.23 -30.19 -21.22
CA THR A 1048 15.07 -29.51 -22.50
C THR A 1048 14.41 -30.43 -23.51
N LEU A 1049 13.85 -29.88 -24.59
CA LEU A 1049 13.31 -30.67 -25.71
C LEU A 1049 14.33 -31.65 -26.33
N ARG A 1050 15.63 -31.38 -26.19
CA ARG A 1050 16.71 -32.26 -26.66
C ARG A 1050 17.12 -33.34 -25.65
N GLY A 1051 16.46 -33.41 -24.50
CA GLY A 1051 16.76 -34.41 -23.47
C GLY A 1051 18.02 -34.12 -22.64
N ARG A 1052 18.52 -32.88 -22.60
CA ARG A 1052 19.53 -32.47 -21.60
C ARG A 1052 18.86 -32.13 -20.28
N VAL A 1053 19.52 -32.50 -19.18
CA VAL A 1053 19.12 -32.15 -17.82
C VAL A 1053 19.93 -30.93 -17.34
N THR A 1054 19.25 -29.83 -17.02
CA THR A 1054 19.86 -28.56 -16.59
C THR A 1054 19.87 -28.41 -15.06
N PRO A 1055 20.76 -27.57 -14.51
CA PRO A 1055 20.87 -27.39 -13.07
C PRO A 1055 19.62 -26.75 -12.46
N VAL A 1056 19.34 -27.09 -11.21
CA VAL A 1056 18.22 -26.57 -10.42
C VAL A 1056 18.71 -25.97 -9.11
N GLY A 1057 17.96 -25.00 -8.56
CA GLY A 1057 18.24 -24.42 -7.25
C GLY A 1057 17.75 -25.27 -6.07
N GLY A 1058 18.17 -24.89 -4.87
CA GLY A 1058 17.69 -25.44 -3.60
C GLY A 1058 18.13 -26.87 -3.31
N ILE A 1059 19.33 -27.27 -3.78
CA ILE A 1059 19.82 -28.64 -3.68
C ILE A 1059 19.96 -29.09 -2.22
N LYS A 1060 20.51 -28.24 -1.36
CA LYS A 1060 20.68 -28.55 0.06
C LYS A 1060 19.34 -28.86 0.73
N GLU A 1061 18.35 -28.00 0.51
CA GLU A 1061 17.00 -28.13 1.05
C GLU A 1061 16.36 -29.41 0.54
N LYS A 1062 16.40 -29.65 -0.78
CA LYS A 1062 15.86 -30.85 -1.43
C LYS A 1062 16.48 -32.14 -0.90
N VAL A 1063 17.80 -32.17 -0.71
CA VAL A 1063 18.51 -33.34 -0.16
C VAL A 1063 18.16 -33.56 1.31
N LEU A 1064 18.06 -32.50 2.11
CA LEU A 1064 17.59 -32.60 3.49
C LEU A 1064 16.15 -33.12 3.56
N GLY A 1065 15.27 -32.66 2.67
CA GLY A 1065 13.90 -33.16 2.51
C GLY A 1065 13.88 -34.65 2.17
N ALA A 1066 14.71 -35.08 1.21
CA ALA A 1066 14.86 -36.48 0.84
C ALA A 1066 15.35 -37.36 2.00
N HIS A 1067 16.34 -36.88 2.76
CA HIS A 1067 16.85 -37.58 3.93
C HIS A 1067 15.78 -37.73 5.02
N ARG A 1068 15.01 -36.67 5.29
CA ARG A 1068 13.88 -36.71 6.23
C ARG A 1068 12.81 -37.71 5.79
N ALA A 1069 12.56 -37.80 4.49
CA ALA A 1069 11.68 -38.78 3.88
C ALA A 1069 12.32 -40.18 3.74
N GLN A 1070 13.49 -40.44 4.34
CA GLN A 1070 14.18 -41.74 4.28
C GLN A 1070 14.42 -42.26 2.83
N ILE A 1071 14.62 -41.35 1.89
CA ILE A 1071 15.04 -41.70 0.52
C ILE A 1071 16.50 -42.12 0.57
N SER A 1072 16.81 -43.31 0.07
CA SER A 1072 18.20 -43.79 0.06
C SER A 1072 18.97 -43.34 -1.18
N LYS A 1073 18.27 -43.01 -2.28
CA LYS A 1073 18.88 -42.72 -3.58
C LYS A 1073 18.28 -41.47 -4.22
N VAL A 1074 19.14 -40.52 -4.61
CA VAL A 1074 18.72 -39.25 -5.21
C VAL A 1074 19.37 -39.04 -6.58
N ILE A 1075 18.55 -38.68 -7.57
CA ILE A 1075 18.98 -38.35 -8.93
C ILE A 1075 19.01 -36.82 -9.09
N LEU A 1076 20.19 -36.28 -9.41
CA LEU A 1076 20.44 -34.84 -9.53
C LEU A 1076 21.11 -34.49 -10.87
N PRO A 1077 20.96 -33.24 -11.36
CA PRO A 1077 21.70 -32.77 -12.52
C PRO A 1077 23.21 -32.77 -12.26
N TRP A 1078 24.02 -33.11 -13.27
CA TRP A 1078 25.48 -33.14 -13.16
C TRP A 1078 26.08 -31.81 -12.71
N ALA A 1079 25.53 -30.70 -13.19
CA ALA A 1079 26.02 -29.36 -12.84
C ALA A 1079 25.83 -29.00 -11.36
N ASN A 1080 24.89 -29.67 -10.65
CA ASN A 1080 24.63 -29.47 -9.22
C ASN A 1080 25.53 -30.31 -8.30
N ARG A 1081 26.46 -31.09 -8.86
CA ARG A 1081 27.41 -31.89 -8.06
C ARG A 1081 28.20 -31.05 -7.06
N LYS A 1082 28.65 -29.88 -7.51
CA LYS A 1082 29.38 -28.90 -6.67
C LYS A 1082 28.56 -28.46 -5.46
N ASP A 1083 27.26 -28.29 -5.61
CA ASP A 1083 26.38 -27.80 -4.55
C ASP A 1083 26.19 -28.88 -3.48
N VAL A 1084 26.11 -30.16 -3.88
CA VAL A 1084 26.07 -31.28 -2.92
C VAL A 1084 27.37 -31.36 -2.13
N GLU A 1085 28.53 -31.32 -2.81
CA GLU A 1085 29.85 -31.43 -2.17
C GLU A 1085 30.11 -30.25 -1.21
N HIS A 1086 29.65 -29.04 -1.57
CA HIS A 1086 29.88 -27.83 -0.77
C HIS A 1086 28.83 -27.57 0.32
N ASP A 1087 27.56 -27.85 0.11
CA ASP A 1087 26.49 -27.37 0.99
C ASP A 1087 25.89 -28.45 1.90
N VAL A 1088 25.97 -29.73 1.50
CA VAL A 1088 25.42 -30.86 2.26
C VAL A 1088 26.47 -31.38 3.25
N ALA A 1089 26.04 -31.76 4.46
CA ALA A 1089 26.94 -32.29 5.50
C ALA A 1089 27.51 -33.66 5.09
N PRO A 1090 28.79 -33.96 5.44
CA PRO A 1090 29.44 -35.21 5.04
C PRO A 1090 28.77 -36.47 5.62
N GLU A 1091 28.03 -36.35 6.72
CA GLU A 1091 27.24 -37.44 7.30
C GLU A 1091 26.09 -37.85 6.37
N ILE A 1092 25.34 -36.86 5.85
CA ILE A 1092 24.24 -37.08 4.90
C ILE A 1092 24.79 -37.59 3.56
N GLN A 1093 25.94 -37.06 3.12
CA GLN A 1093 26.61 -37.52 1.90
C GLN A 1093 26.98 -39.01 1.97
N ARG A 1094 27.29 -39.55 3.16
CA ARG A 1094 27.57 -40.97 3.37
C ARG A 1094 26.31 -41.82 3.54
N ALA A 1095 25.22 -41.23 4.03
CA ALA A 1095 23.96 -41.93 4.29
C ALA A 1095 23.11 -42.17 3.02
N MET A 1096 23.31 -41.38 1.97
CA MET A 1096 22.51 -41.43 0.73
C MET A 1096 23.38 -41.65 -0.52
N GLU A 1097 22.83 -42.35 -1.50
CA GLU A 1097 23.44 -42.53 -2.82
C GLU A 1097 23.03 -41.38 -3.77
N PHE A 1098 24.01 -40.66 -4.32
CA PHE A 1098 23.77 -39.58 -5.28
C PHE A 1098 24.17 -40.00 -6.69
N ILE A 1099 23.21 -39.95 -7.63
CA ILE A 1099 23.46 -40.17 -9.06
C ILE A 1099 23.35 -38.84 -9.81
N PHE A 1100 24.43 -38.48 -10.50
CA PHE A 1100 24.52 -37.24 -11.27
C PHE A 1100 24.31 -37.51 -12.77
N VAL A 1101 23.28 -36.90 -13.35
CA VAL A 1101 22.84 -37.16 -14.73
C VAL A 1101 22.99 -35.92 -15.62
N ARG A 1102 23.34 -36.12 -16.89
CA ARG A 1102 23.45 -35.07 -17.93
C ARG A 1102 22.29 -35.13 -18.93
N THR A 1103 21.73 -36.31 -19.12
CA THR A 1103 20.69 -36.58 -20.12
C THR A 1103 19.50 -37.29 -19.49
N VAL A 1104 18.33 -37.15 -20.11
CA VAL A 1104 17.10 -37.83 -19.68
C VAL A 1104 17.28 -39.35 -19.76
N ASN A 1105 18.04 -39.86 -20.73
CA ASN A 1105 18.33 -41.30 -20.84
C ASN A 1105 19.08 -41.83 -19.60
N GLU A 1106 20.11 -41.11 -19.14
CA GLU A 1106 20.82 -41.44 -17.90
C GLU A 1106 19.88 -41.38 -16.69
N ALA A 1107 18.95 -40.42 -16.66
CA ALA A 1107 17.94 -40.31 -15.60
C ALA A 1107 16.98 -41.50 -15.58
N LEU A 1108 16.50 -41.94 -16.75
CA LEU A 1108 15.65 -43.12 -16.90
C LEU A 1108 16.38 -44.40 -16.46
N GLU A 1109 17.63 -44.58 -16.89
CA GLU A 1109 18.45 -45.73 -16.47
C GLU A 1109 18.71 -45.72 -14.96
N ALA A 1110 18.95 -44.55 -14.37
CA ALA A 1110 19.14 -44.39 -12.92
C ALA A 1110 17.87 -44.66 -12.11
N ALA A 1111 16.69 -44.31 -12.65
CA ALA A 1111 15.40 -44.46 -11.99
C ALA A 1111 14.83 -45.89 -12.08
N PHE A 1112 14.86 -46.51 -13.26
CA PHE A 1112 14.27 -47.84 -13.49
C PHE A 1112 15.29 -48.98 -13.34
N GLY A 1113 16.59 -48.69 -13.35
CA GLY A 1113 17.66 -49.68 -13.37
C GLY A 1113 18.12 -50.04 -14.80
N LYS A 1114 19.34 -50.57 -14.89
CA LYS A 1114 19.93 -50.97 -16.19
C LYS A 1114 19.14 -52.13 -16.80
N ASN A 1115 18.87 -52.04 -18.11
CA ASN A 1115 18.14 -53.03 -18.91
C ASN A 1115 16.67 -53.29 -18.50
N THR A 1116 16.09 -52.50 -17.60
CA THR A 1116 14.67 -52.60 -17.25
C THR A 1116 13.76 -52.05 -18.36
N LEU A 1117 14.18 -50.95 -19.00
CA LEU A 1117 13.51 -50.38 -20.16
C LEU A 1117 14.09 -50.99 -21.44
N VAL A 1118 13.21 -51.47 -22.33
CA VAL A 1118 13.60 -52.04 -23.63
C VAL A 1118 13.82 -50.89 -24.61
N TRP A 1119 15.05 -50.77 -25.09
CA TRP A 1119 15.41 -49.82 -26.15
C TRP A 1119 15.58 -50.55 -27.47
N ARG A 1120 14.97 -50.05 -28.54
CA ARG A 1120 15.06 -50.66 -29.88
C ARG A 1120 16.50 -50.70 -30.40
N ASN A 1121 17.32 -49.73 -30.03
CA ASN A 1121 18.75 -49.65 -30.39
C ASN A 1121 19.66 -50.58 -29.56
N GLY A 1122 19.14 -51.23 -28.51
CA GLY A 1122 19.87 -52.22 -27.71
C GLY A 1122 19.79 -53.65 -28.25
N LEU A 1123 18.87 -53.91 -29.19
CA LEU A 1123 18.67 -55.19 -29.87
C LEU A 1123 19.44 -55.22 -31.19
N GLY A 1124 20.78 -55.28 -31.13
CA GLY A 1124 21.75 -55.57 -32.20
C GLY A 1124 21.28 -55.62 -33.68
N GLY A 1125 20.67 -54.55 -34.20
CA GLY A 1125 20.24 -54.42 -35.59
C GLY A 1125 20.92 -53.23 -36.29
N PRO A 1126 21.13 -53.28 -37.62
CA PRO A 1126 22.02 -52.34 -38.30
C PRO A 1126 21.49 -50.90 -38.21
N MET A 1127 22.40 -49.99 -37.86
CA MET A 1127 22.22 -48.55 -37.88
C MET A 1127 21.91 -48.10 -39.32
N LEU A 1128 20.64 -48.06 -39.71
CA LEU A 1128 20.23 -47.32 -40.91
C LEU A 1128 20.04 -45.86 -40.52
N MET A 1129 21.12 -45.09 -40.72
CA MET A 1129 21.02 -43.65 -40.98
C MET A 1129 20.15 -43.46 -42.22
N GLU A 1130 18.85 -43.28 -42.05
CA GLU A 1130 18.02 -42.66 -43.09
C GLU A 1130 17.68 -41.23 -42.68
N SER A 1131 18.44 -40.34 -43.34
CA SER A 1131 18.08 -39.02 -43.83
C SER A 1131 17.25 -38.12 -42.92
N ARG A 1132 17.92 -37.07 -42.42
CA ARG A 1132 17.29 -35.81 -42.02
C ARG A 1132 16.42 -35.30 -43.17
N LEU A 1133 15.10 -35.38 -43.00
CA LEU A 1133 14.13 -34.49 -43.61
C LEU A 1133 13.26 -33.94 -42.48
#